data_AF-T0QRU7-F1
#
_entry.id   AF-T0QRU7-F1
#
_cell.length_a   1.000
_cell.length_b   1.000
_cell.length_c   1.000
_cell.angle_alpha   90.00
_cell.angle_beta   90.00
_cell.angle_gamma   90.00
#
_symmetry.space_group_name_H-M   'P 1'
#
loop_
_entity.id
_entity.type
_entity.pdbx_description
1 polymer ?
#
loop_
_entity_poly.entity_id
_entity_poly.type
_entity_poly.pdbx_seq_one_letter_code
_entity_poly.pdbx_strand_id
1 'polypeptide(L)'
;MVLQSLGTAQHALDGALSALQSASPNDITVVDAALAKLEATLSALRKAAAAPRPARQVGYGALTPAPTATDDQVPDSQPSIWSGFYNKTLRERYDVLSLMYPSALPSHTRRGSDVDQMGSPKLRPRKTSIGHVPSMALEEIGALPSRTANLMIENCIGVLGIPLGLGLNFVIDGRSLSVPMAVEEPSVVAAASSAAKLIAAYGGGFHTETSGNIMTSQIQLLDTADVPAAIAAIASHRDYLVDYANTNLCANMKRRGGGVLHVYAREVSPLAPSTAFGWYAGYDDELVVRPSGDAATLVVHIDVDVCEAMGANIVNTIAEGLSAEVARITHSRAGLRILTNLCVARRARSSFSIPIASLGWKGAAGMTVASRIVEANDFAINDPFRAVTNNKGILNGIDAAAVATGQDWRAIEAAAHCYASRHGQYTSLTKYAIVGDKLVGTLELPMSVGSKGGALQTHPGYAATHAILGRPSAQALAGILVSVGLAQNFAAVRALAITGINQGHMALHARNIAVAAGAPNELVTELCAYMLARGSISIETAKAYLTAHAVYKDIALAESPTAPRRPSMLYVEVDVPGLAKPISVNLAFMSLSAPQTIVVTKPSGTTPIQTQLLGDKGYLQLQRMFTFLAQMKVIVVDEASDNARANLELQNKLLLLSILLNVVTYQLQRQHPTVVHEFISNLLAPDVEEAGPWADAHFASAKDDPLLSTGLPLLLSIWQVFTYHVEQEVSSPLLQQELLQEQCHLLDSIAHWVPPPTTLAQGDAFAAYMEKHAKRWQASMFLLIDCVALDNAKLTHGRVDFVKRVGRYIEWEGMVAHDMARYERALAAADERNVCVWFKTTFCAATNMSDALQTFRRLSEAHAQAAHTALFANAAEDTSALVHLAALDAIMSFIHAHYDGLGRKMSF
;
A
#
# COMPACT_ATOMS: atom_id res chain seq x y z
N MET A 1 -33.33 -27.59 -18.24
CA MET A 1 -32.93 -27.42 -19.65
C MET A 1 -31.44 -27.07 -19.84
N VAL A 2 -30.90 -25.96 -19.31
CA VAL A 2 -29.49 -25.54 -19.52
C VAL A 2 -28.44 -26.59 -19.08
N LEU A 3 -28.68 -27.28 -17.96
CA LEU A 3 -27.79 -28.36 -17.45
C LEU A 3 -27.84 -29.63 -18.31
N GLN A 4 -29.02 -30.02 -18.80
CA GLN A 4 -29.16 -31.14 -19.75
C GLN A 4 -28.48 -30.83 -21.09
N SER A 5 -28.60 -29.59 -21.57
CA SER A 5 -27.96 -29.17 -22.82
C SER A 5 -26.42 -29.13 -22.77
N LEU A 6 -25.84 -28.81 -21.61
CA LEU A 6 -24.39 -28.86 -21.39
C LEU A 6 -23.86 -30.30 -21.39
N GLY A 7 -24.63 -31.23 -20.83
CA GLY A 7 -24.32 -32.66 -20.89
C GLY A 7 -24.26 -33.19 -22.32
N THR A 8 -25.21 -32.80 -23.18
CA THR A 8 -25.18 -33.15 -24.61
C THR A 8 -24.00 -32.55 -25.37
N ALA A 9 -23.59 -31.31 -25.06
CA ALA A 9 -22.44 -30.69 -25.70
C ALA A 9 -21.12 -31.35 -25.27
N GLN A 10 -21.01 -31.73 -24.00
CA GLN A 10 -19.88 -32.49 -23.47
C GLN A 10 -19.81 -33.90 -24.08
N HIS A 11 -20.94 -34.62 -24.16
CA HIS A 11 -21.00 -35.93 -24.82
C HIS A 11 -20.65 -35.86 -26.32
N ALA A 12 -21.05 -34.80 -27.01
CA ALA A 12 -20.69 -34.60 -28.42
C ALA A 12 -19.17 -34.33 -28.58
N LEU A 13 -18.58 -33.58 -27.64
CA LEU A 13 -17.14 -33.30 -27.61
C LEU A 13 -16.33 -34.55 -27.28
N ASP A 14 -16.75 -35.31 -26.26
CA ASP A 14 -16.10 -36.55 -25.84
C ASP A 14 -16.22 -37.63 -26.94
N GLY A 15 -17.35 -37.68 -27.64
CA GLY A 15 -17.54 -38.53 -28.82
C GLY A 15 -16.64 -38.15 -29.99
N ALA A 16 -16.45 -36.85 -30.26
CA ALA A 16 -15.54 -36.37 -31.30
C ALA A 16 -14.06 -36.67 -30.96
N LEU A 17 -13.68 -36.49 -29.69
CA LEU A 17 -12.34 -36.80 -29.19
C LEU A 17 -12.04 -38.31 -29.22
N SER A 18 -13.02 -39.15 -28.88
CA SER A 18 -12.88 -40.61 -28.96
C SER A 18 -12.78 -41.09 -30.42
N ALA A 19 -13.55 -40.49 -31.33
CA ALA A 19 -13.42 -40.75 -32.77
C ALA A 19 -12.02 -40.38 -33.29
N LEU A 20 -11.49 -39.21 -32.89
CA LEU A 20 -10.12 -38.76 -33.19
C LEU A 20 -9.02 -39.68 -32.65
N GLN A 21 -9.24 -40.34 -31.51
CA GLN A 21 -8.29 -41.30 -30.93
C GLN A 21 -8.35 -42.67 -31.61
N SER A 22 -9.47 -43.02 -32.26
CA SER A 22 -9.66 -44.30 -32.96
C SER A 22 -9.42 -44.24 -34.47
N ALA A 23 -9.34 -43.04 -35.05
CA ALA A 23 -9.19 -42.84 -36.49
C ALA A 23 -7.72 -42.94 -36.93
N SER A 24 -7.43 -43.80 -37.91
CA SER A 24 -6.14 -43.82 -38.60
C SER A 24 -5.88 -42.48 -39.32
N PRO A 25 -4.62 -42.07 -39.52
CA PRO A 25 -4.23 -40.69 -39.88
C PRO A 25 -4.75 -40.14 -41.22
N ASN A 26 -5.51 -40.91 -42.00
CA ASN A 26 -5.93 -40.55 -43.37
C ASN A 26 -7.44 -40.30 -43.54
N ASP A 27 -8.26 -40.34 -42.48
CA ASP A 27 -9.72 -40.17 -42.63
C ASP A 27 -10.22 -38.79 -42.16
N ILE A 28 -9.77 -37.73 -42.86
CA ILE A 28 -10.13 -36.31 -42.63
C ILE A 28 -11.64 -36.09 -42.65
N THR A 29 -12.38 -36.89 -43.44
CA THR A 29 -13.83 -36.76 -43.60
C THR A 29 -14.63 -37.03 -42.31
N VAL A 30 -14.12 -37.92 -41.45
CA VAL A 30 -14.74 -38.27 -40.15
C VAL A 30 -14.54 -37.14 -39.13
N VAL A 31 -13.38 -36.47 -39.18
CA VAL A 31 -13.05 -35.34 -38.32
C VAL A 31 -13.89 -34.11 -38.67
N ASP A 32 -14.02 -33.81 -39.97
CA ASP A 32 -14.83 -32.68 -40.45
C ASP A 32 -16.33 -32.87 -40.14
N ALA A 33 -16.85 -34.09 -40.27
CA ALA A 33 -18.24 -34.40 -39.91
C ALA A 33 -18.51 -34.25 -38.40
N ALA A 34 -17.56 -34.62 -37.55
CA ALA A 34 -17.67 -34.47 -36.10
C ALA A 34 -17.61 -32.99 -35.66
N LEU A 35 -16.72 -32.21 -36.26
CA LEU A 35 -16.61 -30.75 -36.05
C LEU A 35 -17.87 -30.01 -36.51
N ALA A 36 -18.40 -30.33 -37.69
CA ALA A 36 -19.64 -29.74 -38.21
C ALA A 36 -20.84 -30.02 -37.28
N LYS A 37 -20.92 -31.23 -36.71
CA LYS A 37 -21.97 -31.61 -35.76
C LYS A 37 -21.85 -30.87 -34.42
N LEU A 38 -20.62 -30.65 -33.95
CA LEU A 38 -20.34 -29.85 -32.75
C LEU A 38 -20.73 -28.36 -32.97
N GLU A 39 -20.36 -27.79 -34.12
CA GLU A 39 -20.71 -26.42 -34.48
C GLU A 39 -22.22 -26.21 -34.62
N ALA A 40 -22.92 -27.15 -35.26
CA ALA A 40 -24.39 -27.11 -35.38
C ALA A 40 -25.07 -27.13 -34.00
N THR A 41 -24.58 -27.97 -33.09
CA THR A 41 -25.11 -28.10 -31.72
C THR A 41 -24.85 -26.84 -30.90
N LEU A 42 -23.65 -26.25 -31.00
CA LEU A 42 -23.31 -24.99 -30.35
C LEU A 42 -24.11 -23.80 -30.92
N SER A 43 -24.38 -23.81 -32.22
CA SER A 43 -25.19 -22.78 -32.89
C SER A 43 -26.66 -22.82 -32.44
N ALA A 44 -27.25 -24.02 -32.31
CA ALA A 44 -28.60 -24.21 -31.80
C ALA A 44 -28.75 -23.74 -30.35
N LEU A 45 -27.75 -24.03 -29.49
CA LEU A 45 -27.73 -23.57 -28.10
C LEU A 45 -27.58 -22.06 -27.97
N ARG A 46 -26.82 -21.43 -28.87
CA ARG A 46 -26.69 -19.96 -28.92
C ARG A 46 -27.97 -19.28 -29.38
N LYS A 47 -28.72 -19.88 -30.32
CA LYS A 47 -30.05 -19.39 -30.74
C LYS A 47 -31.09 -19.51 -29.62
N ALA A 48 -31.06 -20.60 -28.85
CA ALA A 48 -31.99 -20.82 -27.73
C ALA A 48 -31.77 -19.86 -26.53
N ALA A 49 -30.58 -19.26 -26.41
CA ALA A 49 -30.22 -18.35 -25.32
C ALA A 49 -30.36 -16.85 -25.66
N ALA A 50 -30.72 -16.50 -26.91
CA ALA A 50 -30.80 -15.12 -27.36
C ALA A 50 -32.21 -14.54 -27.17
N ALA A 51 -32.43 -13.81 -26.06
CA ALA A 51 -33.53 -12.86 -26.00
C ALA A 51 -33.26 -11.69 -27.00
N PRO A 52 -34.27 -11.18 -27.72
CA PRO A 52 -34.10 -10.02 -28.58
C PRO A 52 -33.68 -8.82 -27.71
N ARG A 53 -32.48 -8.30 -27.94
CA ARG A 53 -32.02 -7.05 -27.33
C ARG A 53 -32.68 -5.87 -28.05
N PRO A 54 -33.13 -4.84 -27.33
CA PRO A 54 -33.69 -3.64 -27.96
C PRO A 54 -32.65 -2.99 -28.89
N ALA A 55 -33.13 -2.45 -30.00
CA ALA A 55 -32.29 -1.76 -30.98
C ALA A 55 -31.61 -0.55 -30.31
N ARG A 56 -30.27 -0.53 -30.32
CA ARG A 56 -29.46 0.60 -29.83
C ARG A 56 -29.62 1.75 -30.83
N GLN A 57 -30.35 2.81 -30.46
CA GLN A 57 -30.31 4.06 -31.23
C GLN A 57 -28.99 4.76 -30.93
N VAL A 58 -28.12 4.86 -31.93
CA VAL A 58 -26.82 5.54 -31.83
C VAL A 58 -26.98 6.93 -32.43
N GLY A 59 -26.91 7.98 -31.60
CA GLY A 59 -26.78 9.35 -32.08
C GLY A 59 -25.39 9.55 -32.68
N TYR A 60 -25.32 9.81 -33.98
CA TYR A 60 -24.05 9.92 -34.70
C TYR A 60 -23.26 11.16 -34.24
N GLY A 61 -22.14 10.95 -33.55
CA GLY A 61 -21.20 12.03 -33.17
C GLY A 61 -21.68 13.02 -32.09
N ALA A 62 -22.90 12.86 -31.59
CA ALA A 62 -23.45 13.67 -30.51
C ALA A 62 -23.09 13.07 -29.15
N LEU A 63 -22.55 13.88 -28.23
CA LEU A 63 -22.28 13.46 -26.86
C LEU A 63 -23.61 13.25 -26.13
N THR A 64 -23.77 12.08 -25.52
CA THR A 64 -24.91 11.75 -24.66
C THR A 64 -24.40 11.41 -23.25
N PRO A 65 -25.13 11.78 -22.19
CA PRO A 65 -24.79 11.35 -20.83
C PRO A 65 -24.60 9.84 -20.76
N ALA A 66 -23.60 9.39 -20.01
CA ALA A 66 -23.45 7.96 -19.74
C ALA A 66 -24.68 7.42 -18.98
N PRO A 67 -25.10 6.16 -19.21
CA PRO A 67 -26.25 5.59 -18.50
C PRO A 67 -26.01 5.59 -16.98
N THR A 68 -26.87 6.29 -16.24
CA THR A 68 -26.85 6.37 -14.77
C THR A 68 -27.40 5.07 -14.16
N ALA A 69 -26.71 4.52 -13.16
CA ALA A 69 -27.28 3.51 -12.28
C ALA A 69 -28.19 4.20 -11.25
N THR A 70 -29.33 3.59 -10.95
CA THR A 70 -30.29 4.07 -9.95
C THR A 70 -29.66 4.14 -8.55
N ASP A 71 -29.98 5.23 -7.85
CA ASP A 71 -29.50 5.65 -6.53
C ASP A 71 -29.41 4.53 -5.50
N ASP A 72 -28.25 4.46 -4.83
CA ASP A 72 -28.12 4.07 -3.43
C ASP A 72 -27.00 4.94 -2.83
N GLN A 73 -27.34 6.16 -2.41
CA GLN A 73 -26.46 6.99 -1.60
C GLN A 73 -26.60 6.59 -0.13
N VAL A 74 -25.58 5.94 0.42
CA VAL A 74 -25.40 5.84 1.87
C VAL A 74 -24.40 6.93 2.29
N PRO A 75 -24.82 7.94 3.08
CA PRO A 75 -23.86 8.85 3.70
C PRO A 75 -23.22 8.12 4.87
N ASP A 76 -21.88 8.11 4.96
CA ASP A 76 -21.25 7.54 6.15
C ASP A 76 -20.10 8.39 6.69
N SER A 77 -20.23 8.69 7.98
CA SER A 77 -19.29 9.41 8.84
C SER A 77 -18.09 8.55 9.26
N GLN A 78 -17.80 7.47 8.53
CA GLN A 78 -16.62 6.62 8.76
C GLN A 78 -15.45 7.05 7.87
N PRO A 79 -14.19 6.96 8.36
CA PRO A 79 -13.03 7.13 7.51
C PRO A 79 -13.06 6.09 6.39
N SER A 80 -12.84 6.55 5.15
CA SER A 80 -12.76 5.67 3.99
C SER A 80 -11.84 4.48 4.26
N ILE A 81 -12.22 3.27 3.81
CA ILE A 81 -11.35 2.07 3.86
C ILE A 81 -9.99 2.29 3.16
N TRP A 82 -9.92 3.30 2.29
CA TRP A 82 -8.71 3.74 1.59
C TRP A 82 -7.84 4.72 2.40
N SER A 83 -8.23 5.05 3.63
CA SER A 83 -7.46 5.94 4.51
C SER A 83 -6.10 5.35 4.83
N GLY A 84 -5.04 6.16 4.66
CA GLY A 84 -3.67 5.73 4.86
C GLY A 84 -3.17 4.68 3.86
N PHE A 85 -3.89 4.38 2.77
CA PHE A 85 -3.50 3.34 1.80
C PHE A 85 -2.09 3.54 1.24
N TYR A 86 -1.65 4.79 1.08
CA TYR A 86 -0.30 5.12 0.62
C TYR A 86 0.82 4.82 1.65
N ASN A 87 0.49 4.76 2.95
CA ASN A 87 1.41 4.41 4.04
C ASN A 87 1.43 2.91 4.36
N LYS A 88 0.43 2.16 3.87
CA LYS A 88 0.33 0.72 4.04
C LYS A 88 1.42 0.00 3.25
N THR A 89 1.93 -1.08 3.82
CA THR A 89 2.75 -2.08 3.14
C THR A 89 1.98 -2.71 1.98
N LEU A 90 2.68 -3.35 1.06
CA LEU A 90 2.04 -3.99 -0.10
C LEU A 90 1.06 -5.09 0.32
N ARG A 91 1.41 -5.88 1.36
CA ARG A 91 0.55 -6.94 1.92
C ARG A 91 -0.75 -6.37 2.49
N GLU A 92 -0.67 -5.30 3.27
CA GLU A 92 -1.86 -4.63 3.80
C GLU A 92 -2.76 -4.05 2.70
N ARG A 93 -2.18 -3.55 1.59
CA ARG A 93 -2.95 -3.09 0.42
C ARG A 93 -3.69 -4.24 -0.25
N TYR A 94 -3.05 -5.41 -0.37
CA TYR A 94 -3.67 -6.63 -0.89
C TYR A 94 -4.81 -7.13 0.01
N ASP A 95 -4.66 -7.07 1.33
CA ASP A 95 -5.74 -7.41 2.25
C ASP A 95 -6.97 -6.50 2.08
N VAL A 96 -6.75 -5.18 1.97
CA VAL A 96 -7.83 -4.21 1.68
C VAL A 96 -8.49 -4.51 0.33
N LEU A 97 -7.71 -4.83 -0.71
CA LEU A 97 -8.23 -5.17 -2.03
C LEU A 97 -9.07 -6.46 -2.02
N SER A 98 -8.62 -7.47 -1.28
CA SER A 98 -9.33 -8.74 -1.11
C SER A 98 -10.68 -8.54 -0.42
N LEU A 99 -10.74 -7.64 0.56
CA LEU A 99 -11.97 -7.27 1.26
C LEU A 99 -12.94 -6.49 0.37
N MET A 100 -12.43 -5.56 -0.44
CA MET A 100 -13.25 -4.70 -1.29
C MET A 100 -13.75 -5.39 -2.56
N TYR A 101 -12.98 -6.34 -3.10
CA TYR A 101 -13.30 -7.02 -4.35
C TYR A 101 -13.26 -8.56 -4.23
N PRO A 102 -14.01 -9.17 -3.29
CA PRO A 102 -13.93 -10.60 -2.97
C PRO A 102 -14.38 -11.51 -4.14
N SER A 103 -15.16 -10.97 -5.08
CA SER A 103 -15.62 -11.66 -6.28
C SER A 103 -14.66 -11.56 -7.48
N ALA A 104 -13.70 -10.63 -7.41
CA ALA A 104 -12.79 -10.28 -8.51
C ALA A 104 -11.35 -10.75 -8.26
N LEU A 105 -10.95 -10.87 -7.00
CA LEU A 105 -9.62 -11.27 -6.54
C LEU A 105 -9.74 -12.51 -5.65
N PRO A 106 -8.95 -13.58 -5.84
CA PRO A 106 -8.98 -14.76 -4.97
C PRO A 106 -8.59 -14.40 -3.54
N SER A 107 -9.20 -15.01 -2.52
CA SER A 107 -8.80 -14.76 -1.11
C SER A 107 -7.45 -15.43 -0.79
N HIS A 108 -6.59 -14.76 -0.01
CA HIS A 108 -5.36 -15.34 0.55
C HIS A 108 -5.60 -16.61 1.40
N THR A 109 -6.83 -16.86 1.82
CA THR A 109 -7.23 -18.02 2.63
C THR A 109 -7.91 -19.10 1.78
N ARG A 110 -7.13 -19.94 1.08
CA ARG A 110 -7.61 -21.27 0.67
C ARG A 110 -7.16 -22.31 1.69
N ARG A 111 -8.10 -22.79 2.51
CA ARG A 111 -7.94 -23.99 3.35
C ARG A 111 -7.71 -25.21 2.46
N GLY A 112 -6.76 -26.06 2.85
CA GLY A 112 -6.30 -27.25 2.12
C GLY A 112 -7.32 -28.39 1.98
N SER A 113 -8.43 -28.18 1.25
CA SER A 113 -9.37 -29.27 0.92
C SER A 113 -9.60 -29.49 -0.58
N ASP A 114 -8.90 -28.76 -1.45
CA ASP A 114 -9.00 -28.89 -2.90
C ASP A 114 -7.70 -29.40 -3.54
N VAL A 115 -7.19 -30.51 -3.03
CA VAL A 115 -6.17 -31.34 -3.71
C VAL A 115 -6.85 -32.55 -4.34
N ASP A 116 -6.46 -32.91 -5.55
CA ASP A 116 -6.79 -34.21 -6.13
C ASP A 116 -5.96 -35.33 -5.46
N GLN A 117 -6.26 -36.60 -5.78
CA GLN A 117 -5.65 -37.77 -5.12
C GLN A 117 -4.11 -37.85 -5.27
N MET A 118 -3.51 -36.96 -6.06
CA MET A 118 -2.06 -36.83 -6.25
C MET A 118 -1.46 -35.55 -5.65
N GLY A 119 -2.22 -34.78 -4.86
CA GLY A 119 -1.68 -33.60 -4.17
C GLY A 119 -1.52 -32.35 -5.03
N SER A 120 -2.14 -32.28 -6.21
CA SER A 120 -2.16 -31.07 -7.05
C SER A 120 -3.39 -30.21 -6.75
N PRO A 121 -3.26 -28.87 -6.68
CA PRO A 121 -4.40 -28.00 -6.40
C PRO A 121 -5.43 -28.06 -7.54
N LYS A 122 -6.71 -28.34 -7.21
CA LYS A 122 -7.83 -28.31 -8.16
C LYS A 122 -8.08 -26.88 -8.64
N LEU A 123 -7.42 -26.49 -9.72
CA LEU A 123 -7.67 -25.26 -10.46
C LEU A 123 -8.99 -25.37 -11.22
N ARG A 124 -10.14 -25.10 -10.58
CA ARG A 124 -11.40 -24.93 -11.32
C ARG A 124 -11.52 -23.49 -11.83
N PRO A 125 -11.50 -23.26 -13.15
CA PRO A 125 -11.69 -21.93 -13.69
C PRO A 125 -13.15 -21.47 -13.57
N ARG A 126 -13.36 -20.20 -13.21
CA ARG A 126 -14.69 -19.55 -13.32
C ARG A 126 -14.85 -18.97 -14.73
N LYS A 127 -15.88 -19.41 -15.45
CA LYS A 127 -16.30 -18.81 -16.73
C LYS A 127 -16.86 -17.41 -16.48
N THR A 128 -16.29 -16.40 -17.13
CA THR A 128 -16.83 -15.03 -17.16
C THR A 128 -16.96 -14.52 -18.59
N SER A 129 -17.67 -13.41 -18.80
CA SER A 129 -17.90 -12.82 -20.12
C SER A 129 -16.64 -12.25 -20.80
N ILE A 130 -15.49 -12.22 -20.12
CA ILE A 130 -14.18 -11.77 -20.63
C ILE A 130 -13.20 -12.96 -20.82
N GLY A 131 -13.54 -14.16 -20.34
CA GLY A 131 -12.66 -15.34 -20.41
C GLY A 131 -12.68 -16.17 -19.12
N HIS A 132 -11.76 -17.13 -19.02
CA HIS A 132 -11.49 -17.84 -17.77
C HIS A 132 -10.70 -16.90 -16.85
N VAL A 133 -11.21 -16.60 -15.66
CA VAL A 133 -10.37 -15.95 -14.63
C VAL A 133 -9.55 -17.07 -14.00
N PRO A 134 -8.22 -17.10 -14.18
CA PRO A 134 -7.40 -18.07 -13.47
C PRO A 134 -7.47 -17.75 -11.97
N SER A 135 -7.40 -18.79 -11.16
CA SER A 135 -7.17 -18.67 -9.72
C SER A 135 -5.74 -18.15 -9.50
N MET A 136 -5.53 -16.84 -9.59
CA MET A 136 -4.21 -16.20 -9.40
C MET A 136 -4.05 -15.68 -7.97
N ALA A 137 -2.83 -15.76 -7.42
CA ALA A 137 -2.55 -15.12 -6.14
C ALA A 137 -2.65 -13.59 -6.29
N LEU A 138 -2.95 -12.84 -5.21
CA LEU A 138 -2.98 -11.37 -5.30
C LEU A 138 -1.62 -10.77 -5.67
N GLU A 139 -0.52 -11.45 -5.33
CA GLU A 139 0.82 -11.02 -5.75
C GLU A 139 1.03 -11.10 -7.27
N GLU A 140 0.18 -11.83 -8.00
CA GLU A 140 0.25 -12.02 -9.46
C GLU A 140 -0.65 -11.05 -10.23
N ILE A 141 -1.27 -10.06 -9.57
CA ILE A 141 -2.08 -9.04 -10.25
C ILE A 141 -1.18 -8.26 -11.22
N GLY A 142 -1.40 -8.47 -12.52
CA GLY A 142 -0.61 -7.86 -13.58
C GLY A 142 0.54 -8.73 -14.11
N ALA A 143 0.74 -9.94 -13.59
CA ALA A 143 1.71 -10.87 -14.14
C ALA A 143 1.32 -11.35 -15.55
N LEU A 144 2.31 -11.42 -16.44
CA LEU A 144 2.19 -11.98 -17.78
C LEU A 144 3.15 -13.17 -17.91
N PRO A 145 2.65 -14.41 -18.01
CA PRO A 145 3.51 -15.57 -18.22
C PRO A 145 4.32 -15.44 -19.52
N SER A 146 5.62 -15.76 -19.50
CA SER A 146 6.51 -15.62 -20.66
C SER A 146 6.02 -16.36 -21.91
N ARG A 147 5.37 -17.52 -21.73
CA ARG A 147 4.73 -18.27 -22.83
C ARG A 147 3.61 -17.47 -23.49
N THR A 148 2.80 -16.77 -22.70
CA THR A 148 1.73 -15.90 -23.21
C THR A 148 2.34 -14.65 -23.86
N ALA A 149 3.36 -14.05 -23.26
CA ALA A 149 4.08 -12.91 -23.84
C ALA A 149 4.65 -13.24 -25.23
N ASN A 150 5.27 -14.42 -25.39
CA ASN A 150 5.80 -14.90 -26.67
C ASN A 150 4.73 -15.13 -27.75
N LEU A 151 3.46 -15.28 -27.36
CA LEU A 151 2.34 -15.38 -28.31
C LEU A 151 1.72 -14.02 -28.63
N MET A 152 2.05 -12.97 -27.89
CA MET A 152 1.48 -11.63 -28.07
C MET A 152 2.27 -10.77 -29.04
N ILE A 153 3.60 -10.98 -29.14
CA ILE A 153 4.49 -10.20 -30.01
C ILE A 153 5.58 -11.11 -30.61
N GLU A 154 6.22 -10.64 -31.69
CA GLU A 154 7.37 -11.26 -32.31
C GLU A 154 8.67 -11.00 -31.53
N ASN A 155 9.67 -11.89 -31.66
CA ASN A 155 10.99 -11.75 -31.04
C ASN A 155 10.97 -11.50 -29.52
N CYS A 156 9.98 -12.08 -28.83
CA CYS A 156 9.82 -11.93 -27.39
C CYS A 156 10.95 -12.63 -26.62
N ILE A 157 11.75 -11.86 -25.88
CA ILE A 157 12.84 -12.38 -25.02
C ILE A 157 12.53 -12.29 -23.51
N GLY A 158 11.41 -11.66 -23.14
CA GLY A 158 11.04 -11.46 -21.74
C GLY A 158 9.84 -10.53 -21.55
N VAL A 159 9.54 -10.20 -20.30
CA VAL A 159 8.47 -9.29 -19.89
C VAL A 159 9.06 -8.17 -19.06
N LEU A 160 8.76 -6.92 -19.42
CA LEU A 160 9.11 -5.74 -18.62
C LEU A 160 7.87 -5.31 -17.81
N GLY A 161 7.98 -5.35 -16.48
CA GLY A 161 6.91 -4.92 -15.59
C GLY A 161 6.91 -3.40 -15.39
N ILE A 162 5.71 -2.80 -15.33
CA ILE A 162 5.48 -1.40 -14.96
C ILE A 162 4.69 -1.39 -13.63
N PRO A 163 5.01 -0.50 -12.67
CA PRO A 163 4.28 -0.44 -11.39
C PRO A 163 2.78 -0.23 -11.57
N LEU A 164 1.98 -1.09 -10.93
CA LEU A 164 0.52 -0.98 -10.92
C LEU A 164 0.04 -0.40 -9.59
N GLY A 165 -0.64 0.75 -9.65
CA GLY A 165 -1.27 1.42 -8.52
C GLY A 165 -2.79 1.57 -8.69
N LEU A 166 -3.41 2.21 -7.69
CA LEU A 166 -4.83 2.55 -7.70
C LEU A 166 -5.02 4.06 -7.51
N GLY A 167 -5.65 4.70 -8.50
CA GLY A 167 -6.28 6.00 -8.38
C GLY A 167 -7.53 5.89 -7.50
N LEU A 168 -7.48 6.48 -6.32
CA LEU A 168 -8.52 6.35 -5.30
C LEU A 168 -9.47 7.56 -5.29
N ASN A 169 -10.64 7.39 -4.68
CA ASN A 169 -11.64 8.44 -4.42
C ASN A 169 -12.34 9.01 -5.67
N PHE A 170 -12.29 8.31 -6.81
CA PHE A 170 -13.04 8.73 -7.99
C PHE A 170 -14.54 8.50 -7.75
N VAL A 171 -15.33 9.55 -7.91
CA VAL A 171 -16.78 9.45 -8.05
C VAL A 171 -17.10 9.92 -9.47
N ILE A 172 -17.57 9.02 -10.33
CA ILE A 172 -17.83 9.31 -11.75
C ILE A 172 -19.28 8.90 -12.06
N ASP A 173 -20.09 9.84 -12.51
CA ASP A 173 -21.52 9.66 -12.76
C ASP A 173 -22.25 9.03 -11.57
N GLY A 174 -21.92 9.51 -10.37
CA GLY A 174 -22.48 9.03 -9.08
C GLY A 174 -21.87 7.73 -8.55
N ARG A 175 -20.93 7.10 -9.27
CA ARG A 175 -20.33 5.81 -8.88
C ARG A 175 -18.95 5.99 -8.27
N SER A 176 -18.75 5.48 -7.06
CA SER A 176 -17.44 5.37 -6.42
C SER A 176 -16.61 4.28 -7.09
N LEU A 177 -15.42 4.64 -7.58
CA LEU A 177 -14.51 3.78 -8.35
C LEU A 177 -13.09 3.88 -7.79
N SER A 178 -12.40 2.74 -7.81
CA SER A 178 -10.94 2.68 -7.70
C SER A 178 -10.39 2.38 -9.08
N VAL A 179 -9.50 3.23 -9.58
CA VAL A 179 -9.02 3.17 -10.97
C VAL A 179 -7.62 2.55 -11.01
N PRO A 180 -7.43 1.37 -11.61
CA PRO A 180 -6.10 0.81 -11.86
C PRO A 180 -5.28 1.75 -12.75
N MET A 181 -4.02 2.01 -12.37
CA MET A 181 -3.11 2.90 -13.08
C MET A 181 -1.71 2.28 -13.11
N ALA A 182 -1.17 2.00 -14.30
CA ALA A 182 0.14 1.40 -14.51
C ALA A 182 1.10 2.45 -15.08
N VAL A 183 2.06 2.91 -14.28
CA VAL A 183 2.96 4.01 -14.66
C VAL A 183 4.22 3.98 -13.82
N GLU A 184 5.36 4.29 -14.44
CA GLU A 184 6.67 4.42 -13.79
C GLU A 184 6.88 5.83 -13.21
N GLU A 185 6.20 6.84 -13.77
CA GLU A 185 6.34 8.22 -13.33
C GLU A 185 5.78 8.40 -11.90
N PRO A 186 6.62 8.90 -10.98
CA PRO A 186 6.19 9.16 -9.61
C PRO A 186 5.11 10.24 -9.54
N SER A 187 4.34 10.25 -8.44
CA SER A 187 3.31 11.24 -8.11
C SER A 187 2.07 11.18 -8.99
N VAL A 188 2.08 10.49 -10.14
CA VAL A 188 0.93 10.43 -11.05
C VAL A 188 -0.32 9.88 -10.34
N VAL A 189 -0.21 8.68 -9.75
CA VAL A 189 -1.33 8.03 -9.05
C VAL A 189 -1.78 8.83 -7.81
N ALA A 190 -0.83 9.44 -7.09
CA ALA A 190 -1.12 10.23 -5.89
C ALA A 190 -1.83 11.55 -6.22
N ALA A 191 -1.40 12.23 -7.28
CA ALA A 191 -1.99 13.46 -7.78
C ALA A 191 -3.44 13.23 -8.23
N ALA A 192 -3.67 12.22 -9.06
CA ALA A 192 -5.00 11.80 -9.48
C ALA A 192 -5.91 11.50 -8.28
N SER A 193 -5.43 10.71 -7.30
CA SER A 193 -6.20 10.35 -6.10
C SER A 193 -6.55 11.55 -5.21
N SER A 194 -5.62 12.50 -5.08
CA SER A 194 -5.80 13.73 -4.30
C SER A 194 -6.79 14.69 -4.96
N ALA A 195 -6.70 14.86 -6.28
CA ALA A 195 -7.66 15.63 -7.06
C ALA A 195 -9.06 15.01 -6.98
N ALA A 196 -9.18 13.70 -7.23
CA ALA A 196 -10.44 12.98 -7.16
C ALA A 196 -11.10 13.11 -5.79
N LYS A 197 -10.32 13.00 -4.70
CA LYS A 197 -10.83 13.22 -3.34
C LYS A 197 -11.44 14.60 -3.14
N LEU A 198 -10.76 15.66 -3.60
CA LEU A 198 -11.28 17.03 -3.47
C LEU A 198 -12.55 17.23 -4.30
N ILE A 199 -12.53 16.74 -5.54
CA ILE A 199 -13.65 16.84 -6.49
C ILE A 199 -14.87 16.07 -5.97
N ALA A 200 -14.68 14.87 -5.41
CA ALA A 200 -15.75 14.10 -4.80
C ALA A 200 -16.32 14.81 -3.56
N ALA A 201 -15.45 15.25 -2.64
CA ALA A 201 -15.88 15.80 -1.35
C ALA A 201 -16.66 17.13 -1.48
N TYR A 202 -16.30 17.98 -2.45
CA TYR A 202 -16.88 19.32 -2.56
C TYR A 202 -17.62 19.56 -3.88
N GLY A 203 -17.35 18.77 -4.91
CA GLY A 203 -17.95 18.91 -6.23
C GLY A 203 -18.92 17.80 -6.63
N GLY A 204 -19.11 16.78 -5.79
CA GLY A 204 -19.98 15.64 -6.08
C GLY A 204 -19.41 14.62 -7.08
N GLY A 205 -18.16 14.80 -7.52
CA GLY A 205 -17.50 13.92 -8.48
C GLY A 205 -17.39 14.50 -9.90
N PHE A 206 -17.21 13.61 -10.86
CA PHE A 206 -17.11 13.90 -12.29
C PHE A 206 -18.40 13.51 -13.02
N HIS A 207 -18.72 14.26 -14.07
CA HIS A 207 -19.82 13.97 -15.00
C HIS A 207 -19.29 13.71 -16.39
N THR A 208 -19.75 12.63 -17.03
CA THR A 208 -19.24 12.20 -18.34
C THR A 208 -20.31 12.13 -19.43
N GLU A 209 -19.88 12.43 -20.65
CA GLU A 209 -20.68 12.29 -21.87
C GLU A 209 -19.85 11.56 -22.94
N THR A 210 -20.49 10.73 -23.76
CA THR A 210 -19.81 9.98 -24.85
C THR A 210 -20.63 9.97 -26.13
N SER A 211 -19.97 9.90 -27.29
CA SER A 211 -20.62 9.98 -28.62
C SER A 211 -20.87 8.64 -29.31
N GLY A 212 -20.75 7.52 -28.59
CA GLY A 212 -20.86 6.17 -29.14
C GLY A 212 -19.51 5.53 -29.49
N ASN A 213 -19.55 4.31 -30.03
CA ASN A 213 -18.36 3.50 -30.32
C ASN A 213 -18.09 3.45 -31.83
N ILE A 214 -17.93 4.61 -32.45
CA ILE A 214 -17.78 4.75 -33.91
C ILE A 214 -16.29 4.81 -34.29
N MET A 215 -15.82 3.86 -35.07
CA MET A 215 -14.48 3.89 -35.68
C MET A 215 -14.59 4.21 -37.16
N THR A 216 -13.59 4.90 -37.70
CA THR A 216 -13.54 5.23 -39.12
C THR A 216 -12.38 4.48 -39.79
N SER A 217 -12.64 3.83 -40.92
CA SER A 217 -11.60 3.35 -41.83
C SER A 217 -11.61 4.10 -43.15
N GLN A 218 -10.46 4.09 -43.82
CA GLN A 218 -10.18 4.86 -45.00
C GLN A 218 -9.80 3.94 -46.16
N ILE A 219 -10.37 4.18 -47.34
CA ILE A 219 -9.89 3.64 -48.61
C ILE A 219 -9.35 4.81 -49.41
N GLN A 220 -8.05 4.83 -49.64
CA GLN A 220 -7.42 5.80 -50.53
C GLN A 220 -7.76 5.44 -51.98
N LEU A 221 -8.23 6.41 -52.75
CA LEU A 221 -8.45 6.28 -54.19
C LEU A 221 -7.38 7.09 -54.93
N LEU A 222 -6.75 6.41 -55.88
CA LEU A 222 -5.66 6.91 -56.71
C LEU A 222 -6.10 6.84 -58.17
N ASP A 223 -5.44 7.63 -59.02
CA ASP A 223 -5.67 7.67 -60.47
C ASP A 223 -7.14 7.94 -60.84
N THR A 224 -7.85 8.69 -59.98
CA THR A 224 -9.25 9.08 -60.20
C THR A 224 -9.34 10.16 -61.27
N ALA A 225 -9.85 9.81 -62.45
CA ALA A 225 -9.93 10.74 -63.59
C ALA A 225 -10.93 11.90 -63.37
N ASP A 226 -12.08 11.61 -62.76
CA ASP A 226 -13.14 12.58 -62.46
C ASP A 226 -13.56 12.46 -60.98
N VAL A 227 -12.96 13.32 -60.15
CA VAL A 227 -13.19 13.33 -58.69
C VAL A 227 -14.66 13.67 -58.35
N PRO A 228 -15.28 14.73 -58.92
CA PRO A 228 -16.71 14.99 -58.73
C PRO A 228 -17.61 13.80 -59.07
N ALA A 229 -17.38 13.13 -60.21
CA ALA A 229 -18.18 11.97 -60.60
C ALA A 229 -17.97 10.79 -59.65
N ALA A 230 -16.74 10.54 -59.19
CA ALA A 230 -16.43 9.50 -58.21
C ALA A 230 -17.12 9.75 -56.86
N ILE A 231 -17.13 11.01 -56.38
CA ILE A 231 -17.85 11.41 -55.16
C ILE A 231 -19.35 11.15 -55.32
N ALA A 232 -19.94 11.56 -56.45
CA ALA A 232 -21.35 11.35 -56.74
C ALA A 232 -21.69 9.85 -56.83
N ALA A 233 -20.82 9.04 -57.43
CA ALA A 233 -20.99 7.59 -57.55
C ALA A 233 -20.95 6.89 -56.18
N ILE A 234 -20.05 7.31 -55.28
CA ILE A 234 -20.04 6.79 -53.90
C ILE A 234 -21.33 7.18 -53.18
N ALA A 235 -21.78 8.42 -53.32
CA ALA A 235 -23.02 8.88 -52.70
C ALA A 235 -24.25 8.10 -53.20
N SER A 236 -24.37 7.86 -54.51
CA SER A 236 -25.51 7.13 -55.09
C SER A 236 -25.52 5.64 -54.75
N HIS A 237 -24.36 5.05 -54.42
CA HIS A 237 -24.23 3.65 -54.03
C HIS A 237 -24.05 3.44 -52.52
N ARG A 238 -24.15 4.51 -51.71
CA ARG A 238 -23.90 4.48 -50.26
C ARG A 238 -24.68 3.36 -49.57
N ASP A 239 -25.98 3.28 -49.80
CA ASP A 239 -26.84 2.31 -49.10
C ASP A 239 -26.50 0.87 -49.50
N TYR A 240 -26.22 0.65 -50.79
CA TYR A 240 -25.72 -0.65 -51.27
C TYR A 240 -24.38 -1.04 -50.63
N LEU A 241 -23.41 -0.12 -50.55
CA LEU A 241 -22.10 -0.39 -49.94
C LEU A 241 -22.24 -0.70 -48.44
N VAL A 242 -23.10 0.04 -47.73
CA VAL A 242 -23.42 -0.19 -46.32
C VAL A 242 -24.06 -1.57 -46.12
N ASP A 243 -25.07 -1.92 -46.93
CA ASP A 243 -25.76 -3.21 -46.83
C ASP A 243 -24.86 -4.37 -47.21
N TYR A 244 -24.05 -4.23 -48.25
CA TYR A 244 -23.06 -5.21 -48.66
C TYR A 244 -22.05 -5.46 -47.54
N ALA A 245 -21.49 -4.42 -46.92
CA ALA A 245 -20.55 -4.57 -45.83
C ALA A 245 -21.19 -5.21 -44.59
N ASN A 246 -22.41 -4.79 -44.24
CA ASN A 246 -23.13 -5.33 -43.10
C ASN A 246 -23.56 -6.80 -43.29
N THR A 247 -23.82 -7.22 -44.53
CA THR A 247 -24.26 -8.57 -44.85
C THR A 247 -23.09 -9.53 -45.05
N ASN A 248 -22.06 -9.10 -45.77
CA ASN A 248 -20.99 -9.99 -46.25
C ASN A 248 -19.69 -9.87 -45.44
N LEU A 249 -19.39 -8.68 -44.91
CA LEU A 249 -18.08 -8.41 -44.28
C LEU A 249 -18.16 -8.38 -42.75
N CYS A 250 -19.26 -7.90 -42.17
CA CYS A 250 -19.39 -7.73 -40.71
C CYS A 250 -20.73 -8.20 -40.12
N ALA A 251 -21.36 -9.23 -40.70
CA ALA A 251 -22.66 -9.77 -40.27
C ALA A 251 -22.76 -10.09 -38.77
N ASN A 252 -21.69 -10.61 -38.16
CA ASN A 252 -21.67 -10.90 -36.72
C ASN A 252 -21.72 -9.63 -35.87
N MET A 253 -21.12 -8.54 -36.32
CA MET A 253 -21.16 -7.24 -35.65
C MET A 253 -22.53 -6.58 -35.84
N LYS A 254 -23.09 -6.65 -37.04
CA LYS A 254 -24.47 -6.19 -37.32
C LYS A 254 -25.50 -6.90 -36.42
N ARG A 255 -25.37 -8.22 -36.25
CA ARG A 255 -26.24 -9.01 -35.35
C ARG A 255 -26.15 -8.58 -33.88
N ARG A 256 -25.03 -7.98 -33.46
CA ARG A 256 -24.84 -7.46 -32.09
C ARG A 256 -25.36 -6.03 -31.93
N GLY A 257 -25.87 -5.41 -32.99
CA GLY A 257 -26.41 -4.05 -33.00
C GLY A 257 -25.46 -2.97 -33.51
N GLY A 258 -24.24 -3.33 -33.96
CA GLY A 258 -23.30 -2.40 -34.59
C GLY A 258 -23.26 -2.51 -36.11
N GLY A 259 -22.07 -2.35 -36.69
CA GLY A 259 -21.82 -2.50 -38.13
C GLY A 259 -21.57 -1.17 -38.83
N VAL A 260 -21.50 -1.19 -40.16
CA VAL A 260 -21.28 0.00 -40.98
C VAL A 260 -22.50 0.92 -40.89
N LEU A 261 -22.24 2.19 -40.59
CA LEU A 261 -23.23 3.26 -40.44
C LEU A 261 -23.22 4.22 -41.64
N HIS A 262 -22.02 4.57 -42.12
CA HIS A 262 -21.86 5.57 -43.17
C HIS A 262 -20.68 5.22 -44.08
N VAL A 263 -20.84 5.51 -45.37
CA VAL A 263 -19.76 5.48 -46.36
C VAL A 263 -19.81 6.80 -47.12
N TYR A 264 -18.71 7.53 -47.18
CA TYR A 264 -18.65 8.85 -47.83
C TYR A 264 -17.25 9.15 -48.36
N ALA A 265 -17.19 9.99 -49.38
CA ALA A 265 -15.95 10.44 -49.99
C ALA A 265 -15.52 11.79 -49.42
N ARG A 266 -14.21 12.00 -49.30
CA ARG A 266 -13.59 13.27 -48.93
C ARG A 266 -12.41 13.53 -49.86
N GLU A 267 -12.38 14.72 -50.42
CA GLU A 267 -11.21 15.22 -51.13
C GLU A 267 -10.16 15.72 -50.14
N VAL A 268 -8.91 15.34 -50.36
CA VAL A 268 -7.75 15.76 -49.56
C VAL A 268 -6.83 16.56 -50.46
N SER A 269 -6.80 17.87 -50.24
CA SER A 269 -5.92 18.79 -50.95
C SER A 269 -4.47 18.63 -50.47
N PRO A 270 -3.47 18.84 -51.36
CA PRO A 270 -2.07 18.89 -50.96
C PRO A 270 -1.82 19.94 -49.87
N LEU A 271 -0.84 19.69 -49.00
CA LEU A 271 -0.46 20.62 -47.95
C LEU A 271 0.06 21.93 -48.57
N ALA A 272 -0.66 23.04 -48.36
CA ALA A 272 -0.18 24.35 -48.77
C ALA A 272 1.12 24.69 -48.00
N PRO A 273 2.13 25.30 -48.64
CA PRO A 273 3.31 25.79 -47.94
C PRO A 273 2.87 26.80 -46.87
N SER A 274 2.92 26.40 -45.59
CA SER A 274 2.65 27.31 -44.49
C SER A 274 3.84 28.24 -44.31
N THR A 275 3.62 29.55 -44.45
CA THR A 275 4.58 30.59 -44.08
C THR A 275 4.49 30.81 -42.58
N ALA A 276 5.57 30.47 -41.85
CA ALA A 276 5.84 30.76 -40.44
C ALA A 276 4.61 30.86 -39.50
N PHE A 277 4.38 29.81 -38.70
CA PHE A 277 3.47 29.93 -37.58
C PHE A 277 4.00 31.02 -36.65
N GLY A 278 3.28 32.12 -36.39
CA GLY A 278 3.80 33.31 -35.71
C GLY A 278 4.38 33.11 -34.29
N TRP A 279 4.33 31.89 -33.75
CA TRP A 279 4.94 31.46 -32.48
C TRP A 279 6.23 30.62 -32.67
N TYR A 280 6.57 30.23 -33.90
CA TYR A 280 7.69 29.37 -34.25
C TYR A 280 8.52 29.96 -35.40
N ALA A 281 9.79 30.22 -35.12
CA ALA A 281 10.80 30.47 -36.14
C ALA A 281 11.58 29.17 -36.36
N GLY A 282 11.35 28.52 -37.50
CA GLY A 282 12.08 27.31 -37.85
C GLY A 282 13.55 27.57 -38.15
N TYR A 283 14.37 26.55 -38.03
CA TYR A 283 15.78 26.56 -38.39
C TYR A 283 16.00 26.12 -39.84
N ASP A 284 17.09 26.60 -40.46
CA ASP A 284 17.41 26.35 -41.87
C ASP A 284 17.69 24.85 -42.17
N ASP A 285 18.03 24.07 -41.16
CA ASP A 285 18.34 22.64 -41.24
C ASP A 285 17.17 21.71 -40.87
N GLU A 286 15.96 22.26 -40.69
CA GLU A 286 14.78 21.46 -40.40
C GLU A 286 14.36 20.56 -41.58
N LEU A 287 13.89 19.36 -41.24
CA LEU A 287 13.33 18.43 -42.21
C LEU A 287 12.06 19.02 -42.84
N VAL A 288 12.15 19.38 -44.11
CA VAL A 288 11.00 19.81 -44.90
C VAL A 288 10.21 18.59 -45.37
N VAL A 289 9.08 18.33 -44.72
CA VAL A 289 8.16 17.23 -45.11
C VAL A 289 7.20 17.75 -46.18
N ARG A 290 7.34 17.25 -47.42
CA ARG A 290 6.45 17.55 -48.54
C ARG A 290 6.04 16.27 -49.26
N PRO A 291 4.83 16.21 -49.84
CA PRO A 291 4.47 15.10 -50.70
C PRO A 291 5.38 15.10 -51.94
N SER A 292 5.73 13.91 -52.45
CA SER A 292 6.54 13.78 -53.68
C SER A 292 5.78 14.19 -54.95
N GLY A 293 4.48 14.46 -54.88
CA GLY A 293 3.66 14.86 -56.01
C GLY A 293 2.48 15.75 -55.59
N ASP A 294 1.87 16.40 -56.57
CA ASP A 294 0.88 17.47 -56.35
C ASP A 294 -0.58 17.03 -56.54
N ALA A 295 -0.81 15.73 -56.77
CA ALA A 295 -2.15 15.22 -57.02
C ALA A 295 -3.01 15.25 -55.75
N ALA A 296 -4.19 15.89 -55.84
CA ALA A 296 -5.23 15.75 -54.83
C ALA A 296 -5.61 14.27 -54.69
N THR A 297 -5.80 13.81 -53.45
CA THR A 297 -6.16 12.42 -53.16
C THR A 297 -7.61 12.34 -52.75
N LEU A 298 -8.37 11.42 -53.36
CA LEU A 298 -9.73 11.12 -52.94
C LEU A 298 -9.69 10.00 -51.89
N VAL A 299 -10.41 10.16 -50.78
CA VAL A 299 -10.43 9.18 -49.69
C VAL A 299 -11.88 8.82 -49.36
N VAL A 300 -12.19 7.53 -49.31
CA VAL A 300 -13.49 7.05 -48.83
C VAL A 300 -13.38 6.73 -47.35
N HIS A 301 -14.19 7.39 -46.54
CA HIS A 301 -14.36 7.08 -45.13
C HIS A 301 -15.53 6.11 -44.93
N ILE A 302 -15.33 5.14 -44.05
CA ILE A 302 -16.32 4.15 -43.64
C ILE A 302 -16.45 4.22 -42.13
N ASP A 303 -17.59 4.67 -41.63
CA ASP A 303 -17.86 4.74 -40.19
C ASP A 303 -18.59 3.49 -39.73
N VAL A 304 -18.09 2.90 -38.66
CA VAL A 304 -18.51 1.58 -38.16
C VAL A 304 -18.76 1.67 -36.65
N ASP A 305 -19.96 1.30 -36.18
CA ASP A 305 -20.17 1.02 -34.74
C ASP A 305 -19.54 -0.33 -34.41
N VAL A 306 -18.42 -0.28 -33.69
CA VAL A 306 -17.61 -1.44 -33.33
C VAL A 306 -18.06 -2.12 -32.04
N CYS A 307 -19.23 -1.74 -31.52
CA CYS A 307 -19.79 -2.25 -30.28
C CYS A 307 -18.80 -2.06 -29.11
N GLU A 308 -18.38 -3.14 -28.46
CA GLU A 308 -17.50 -3.10 -27.28
C GLU A 308 -16.00 -3.22 -27.61
N ALA A 309 -15.63 -3.29 -28.89
CA ALA A 309 -14.24 -3.41 -29.30
C ALA A 309 -13.56 -2.04 -29.47
N MET A 310 -12.22 -2.04 -29.48
CA MET A 310 -11.46 -0.90 -30.04
C MET A 310 -11.78 -0.75 -31.52
N GLY A 311 -11.72 -1.85 -32.29
CA GLY A 311 -12.28 -1.92 -33.64
C GLY A 311 -11.29 -1.89 -34.80
N ALA A 312 -9.99 -1.73 -34.57
CA ALA A 312 -8.98 -1.62 -35.62
C ALA A 312 -9.05 -2.74 -36.69
N ASN A 313 -8.98 -4.00 -36.28
CA ASN A 313 -8.96 -5.13 -37.23
C ASN A 313 -10.23 -5.21 -38.08
N ILE A 314 -11.41 -5.04 -37.47
CA ILE A 314 -12.68 -5.19 -38.18
C ILE A 314 -12.91 -4.06 -39.18
N VAL A 315 -12.55 -2.81 -38.84
CA VAL A 315 -12.72 -1.69 -39.80
C VAL A 315 -11.72 -1.78 -40.96
N ASN A 316 -10.54 -2.37 -40.74
CA ASN A 316 -9.59 -2.69 -41.81
C ASN A 316 -10.16 -3.78 -42.72
N THR A 317 -10.66 -4.89 -42.16
CA THR A 317 -11.30 -5.96 -42.95
C THR A 317 -12.47 -5.43 -43.79
N ILE A 318 -13.27 -4.50 -43.25
CA ILE A 318 -14.35 -3.87 -44.00
C ILE A 318 -13.79 -3.00 -45.15
N ALA A 319 -12.77 -2.18 -44.89
CA ALA A 319 -12.14 -1.35 -45.92
C ALA A 319 -11.50 -2.21 -47.03
N GLU A 320 -10.82 -3.30 -46.67
CA GLU A 320 -10.26 -4.26 -47.61
C GLU A 320 -11.35 -4.92 -48.46
N GLY A 321 -12.42 -5.42 -47.83
CA GLY A 321 -13.52 -6.07 -48.52
C GLY A 321 -14.35 -5.14 -49.43
N LEU A 322 -14.47 -3.86 -49.08
CA LEU A 322 -15.16 -2.87 -49.92
C LEU A 322 -14.29 -2.31 -51.06
N SER A 323 -12.96 -2.45 -50.98
CA SER A 323 -12.05 -1.74 -51.88
C SER A 323 -12.24 -2.06 -53.36
N ALA A 324 -12.50 -3.33 -53.71
CA ALA A 324 -12.73 -3.74 -55.09
C ALA A 324 -14.01 -3.09 -55.66
N GLU A 325 -15.08 -3.03 -54.87
CA GLU A 325 -16.35 -2.48 -55.29
C GLU A 325 -16.30 -0.95 -55.38
N VAL A 326 -15.65 -0.29 -54.43
CA VAL A 326 -15.39 1.15 -54.47
C VAL A 326 -14.54 1.51 -55.69
N ALA A 327 -13.46 0.77 -55.97
CA ALA A 327 -12.62 0.96 -57.15
C ALA A 327 -13.41 0.79 -58.45
N ARG A 328 -14.28 -0.22 -58.53
CA ARG A 328 -15.14 -0.48 -59.69
C ARG A 328 -16.13 0.66 -59.94
N ILE A 329 -16.81 1.15 -58.90
CA ILE A 329 -17.83 2.22 -59.01
C ILE A 329 -17.20 3.58 -59.35
N THR A 330 -15.97 3.82 -58.90
CA THR A 330 -15.28 5.11 -59.07
C THR A 330 -14.29 5.14 -60.22
N HIS A 331 -14.11 4.03 -60.94
CA HIS A 331 -13.07 3.87 -61.96
C HIS A 331 -11.68 4.30 -61.47
N SER A 332 -11.39 4.04 -60.20
CA SER A 332 -10.16 4.45 -59.52
C SER A 332 -9.36 3.24 -59.05
N ARG A 333 -8.07 3.43 -58.77
CA ARG A 333 -7.24 2.41 -58.14
C ARG A 333 -7.29 2.54 -56.62
N ALA A 334 -7.60 1.45 -55.91
CA ALA A 334 -7.55 1.44 -54.45
C ALA A 334 -6.09 1.39 -53.94
N GLY A 335 -5.73 2.34 -53.08
CA GLY A 335 -4.46 2.43 -52.38
C GLY A 335 -4.52 1.82 -50.97
N LEU A 336 -4.19 2.62 -49.95
CA LEU A 336 -4.27 2.20 -48.55
C LEU A 336 -5.72 1.90 -48.13
N ARG A 337 -5.89 0.86 -47.28
CA ARG A 337 -7.15 0.44 -46.65
C ARG A 337 -6.90 0.29 -45.17
N ILE A 338 -7.13 1.33 -44.39
CA ILE A 338 -6.64 1.37 -43.01
C ILE A 338 -7.52 2.26 -42.14
N LEU A 339 -7.62 1.94 -40.85
CA LEU A 339 -8.27 2.82 -39.87
C LEU A 339 -7.59 4.18 -39.78
N THR A 340 -8.34 5.19 -39.33
CA THR A 340 -7.75 6.41 -38.78
C THR A 340 -7.83 6.39 -37.25
N ASN A 341 -6.72 6.71 -36.57
CA ASN A 341 -6.73 6.87 -35.11
C ASN A 341 -7.46 8.15 -34.68
N LEU A 342 -7.60 9.14 -35.57
CA LEU A 342 -8.36 10.37 -35.32
C LEU A 342 -9.87 10.11 -35.47
N CYS A 343 -10.44 9.32 -34.55
CA CYS A 343 -11.85 8.97 -34.56
C CYS A 343 -12.70 10.08 -33.92
N VAL A 344 -12.90 11.18 -34.66
CA VAL A 344 -13.68 12.34 -34.19
C VAL A 344 -15.15 12.02 -33.87
N ALA A 345 -15.70 10.93 -34.38
CA ALA A 345 -17.05 10.46 -34.07
C ALA A 345 -17.13 9.66 -32.75
N ARG A 346 -15.99 9.38 -32.10
CA ARG A 346 -15.86 8.63 -30.85
C ARG A 346 -15.09 9.45 -29.81
N ARG A 347 -15.81 10.40 -29.21
CA ARG A 347 -15.30 11.31 -28.19
C ARG A 347 -15.89 10.99 -26.84
N ALA A 348 -15.12 11.29 -25.81
CA ALA A 348 -15.58 11.33 -24.44
C ALA A 348 -15.28 12.70 -23.83
N ARG A 349 -16.18 13.17 -22.99
CA ARG A 349 -16.07 14.41 -22.24
C ARG A 349 -16.21 14.12 -20.76
N SER A 350 -15.39 14.77 -19.94
CA SER A 350 -15.56 14.81 -18.48
C SER A 350 -15.61 16.25 -17.99
N SER A 351 -16.35 16.47 -16.92
CA SER A 351 -16.44 17.76 -16.24
C SER A 351 -16.59 17.61 -14.73
N PHE A 352 -16.19 18.65 -13.99
CA PHE A 352 -16.48 18.78 -12.57
C PHE A 352 -16.76 20.24 -12.22
N SER A 353 -17.39 20.49 -11.06
CA SER A 353 -17.52 21.83 -10.48
C SER A 353 -17.19 21.82 -9.00
N ILE A 354 -16.32 22.71 -8.50
CA ILE A 354 -15.98 22.82 -7.07
C ILE A 354 -16.34 24.23 -6.57
N PRO A 355 -17.04 24.38 -5.43
CA PRO A 355 -17.22 25.67 -4.77
C PRO A 355 -15.88 26.34 -4.46
N ILE A 356 -15.76 27.62 -4.81
CA ILE A 356 -14.51 28.39 -4.65
C ILE A 356 -14.07 28.41 -3.19
N ALA A 357 -15.01 28.50 -2.24
CA ALA A 357 -14.73 28.47 -0.81
C ALA A 357 -13.95 27.21 -0.37
N SER A 358 -14.13 26.09 -1.06
CA SER A 358 -13.50 24.80 -0.75
C SER A 358 -12.17 24.56 -1.49
N LEU A 359 -11.73 25.50 -2.34
CA LEU A 359 -10.48 25.40 -3.12
C LEU A 359 -9.24 25.90 -2.40
N GLY A 360 -9.38 26.45 -1.19
CA GLY A 360 -8.24 26.97 -0.43
C GLY A 360 -7.13 25.92 -0.27
N TRP A 361 -5.88 26.31 -0.54
CA TRP A 361 -4.76 25.37 -0.57
C TRP A 361 -3.45 26.02 -0.15
N LYS A 362 -2.74 25.38 0.79
CA LYS A 362 -1.42 25.82 1.30
C LYS A 362 -1.35 27.31 1.65
N GLY A 363 -2.36 27.80 2.36
CA GLY A 363 -2.45 29.20 2.80
C GLY A 363 -3.01 30.18 1.75
N ALA A 364 -3.20 29.77 0.50
CA ALA A 364 -3.88 30.59 -0.51
C ALA A 364 -5.41 30.45 -0.40
N ALA A 365 -6.11 31.59 -0.46
CA ALA A 365 -7.57 31.63 -0.48
C ALA A 365 -8.13 30.99 -1.77
N GLY A 366 -9.32 30.39 -1.67
CA GLY A 366 -9.91 29.64 -2.78
C GLY A 366 -10.12 30.44 -4.06
N MET A 367 -10.47 31.73 -3.96
CA MET A 367 -10.60 32.62 -5.13
C MET A 367 -9.25 32.84 -5.83
N THR A 368 -8.17 33.00 -5.06
CA THR A 368 -6.81 33.10 -5.61
C THR A 368 -6.41 31.81 -6.30
N VAL A 369 -6.73 30.64 -5.71
CA VAL A 369 -6.46 29.33 -6.32
C VAL A 369 -7.22 29.18 -7.63
N ALA A 370 -8.53 29.49 -7.65
CA ALA A 370 -9.35 29.41 -8.84
C ALA A 370 -8.85 30.33 -9.96
N SER A 371 -8.55 31.59 -9.63
CA SER A 371 -8.07 32.58 -10.62
C SER A 371 -6.75 32.14 -11.25
N ARG A 372 -5.79 31.68 -10.44
CA ARG A 372 -4.49 31.21 -10.97
C ARG A 372 -4.59 29.92 -11.77
N ILE A 373 -5.56 29.05 -11.48
CA ILE A 373 -5.83 27.87 -12.33
C ILE A 373 -6.34 28.31 -13.70
N VAL A 374 -7.24 29.31 -13.75
CA VAL A 374 -7.72 29.89 -15.01
C VAL A 374 -6.56 30.54 -15.77
N GLU A 375 -5.77 31.40 -15.12
CA GLU A 375 -4.58 32.05 -15.72
C GLU A 375 -3.58 31.01 -16.29
N ALA A 376 -3.30 29.94 -15.54
CA ALA A 376 -2.39 28.88 -15.99
C ALA A 376 -2.95 28.09 -17.18
N ASN A 377 -4.28 27.94 -17.28
CA ASN A 377 -4.89 27.32 -18.44
C ASN A 377 -4.93 28.28 -19.63
N ASP A 378 -5.22 29.56 -19.42
CA ASP A 378 -5.17 30.58 -20.47
C ASP A 378 -3.75 30.67 -21.07
N PHE A 379 -2.71 30.55 -20.25
CA PHE A 379 -1.35 30.41 -20.74
C PHE A 379 -1.18 29.16 -21.64
N ALA A 380 -1.69 28.00 -21.22
CA ALA A 380 -1.68 26.78 -22.02
C ALA A 380 -2.57 26.84 -23.28
N ILE A 381 -3.59 27.70 -23.30
CA ILE A 381 -4.46 27.89 -24.46
C ILE A 381 -3.73 28.75 -25.51
N ASN A 382 -3.04 29.80 -25.06
CA ASN A 382 -2.44 30.81 -25.92
C ASN A 382 -1.03 30.44 -26.41
N ASP A 383 -0.29 29.59 -25.69
CA ASP A 383 1.09 29.23 -26.02
C ASP A 383 1.25 27.71 -26.26
N PRO A 384 1.59 27.27 -27.51
CA PRO A 384 1.86 25.88 -27.82
C PRO A 384 2.93 25.22 -26.96
N PHE A 385 3.98 25.96 -26.54
CA PHE A 385 5.03 25.41 -25.68
C PHE A 385 4.45 24.94 -24.35
N ARG A 386 3.61 25.78 -23.73
CA ARG A 386 2.92 25.41 -22.50
C ARG A 386 1.84 24.36 -22.74
N ALA A 387 1.09 24.45 -23.84
CA ALA A 387 0.04 23.51 -24.21
C ALA A 387 0.55 22.07 -24.25
N VAL A 388 1.74 21.84 -24.82
CA VAL A 388 2.35 20.50 -24.92
C VAL A 388 2.55 19.91 -23.52
N THR A 389 3.15 20.67 -22.61
CA THR A 389 3.33 20.22 -21.22
C THR A 389 2.02 20.06 -20.46
N ASN A 390 1.04 20.93 -20.71
CA ASN A 390 -0.30 20.82 -20.11
C ASN A 390 -1.00 19.51 -20.52
N ASN A 391 -0.96 19.18 -21.81
CA ASN A 391 -1.59 17.99 -22.36
C ASN A 391 -0.82 16.72 -21.98
N LYS A 392 0.52 16.76 -21.91
CA LYS A 392 1.31 15.67 -21.32
C LYS A 392 0.84 15.35 -19.90
N GLY A 393 0.55 16.38 -19.10
CA GLY A 393 -0.01 16.20 -17.75
C GLY A 393 -1.37 15.50 -17.73
N ILE A 394 -2.23 15.73 -18.72
CA ILE A 394 -3.50 14.99 -18.90
C ILE A 394 -3.20 13.52 -19.20
N LEU A 395 -2.30 13.29 -20.15
CA LEU A 395 -1.98 11.97 -20.69
C LEU A 395 -1.25 11.07 -19.70
N ASN A 396 -0.46 11.64 -18.77
CA ASN A 396 0.07 10.91 -17.61
C ASN A 396 -1.02 10.10 -16.87
N GLY A 397 -2.21 10.67 -16.71
CA GLY A 397 -3.32 10.00 -16.06
C GLY A 397 -4.03 9.00 -16.99
N ILE A 398 -4.32 9.45 -18.22
CA ILE A 398 -5.04 8.64 -19.22
C ILE A 398 -4.25 7.39 -19.56
N ASP A 399 -2.98 7.53 -19.92
CA ASP A 399 -2.12 6.44 -20.36
C ASP A 399 -1.89 5.43 -19.23
N ALA A 400 -1.69 5.92 -18.00
CA ALA A 400 -1.56 5.03 -16.85
C ALA A 400 -2.77 4.11 -16.69
N ALA A 401 -3.99 4.67 -16.80
CA ALA A 401 -5.21 3.88 -16.72
C ALA A 401 -5.47 3.05 -18.00
N ALA A 402 -5.06 3.53 -19.18
CA ALA A 402 -5.16 2.82 -20.44
C ALA A 402 -4.28 1.55 -20.45
N VAL A 403 -3.01 1.67 -20.04
CA VAL A 403 -2.08 0.55 -19.90
C VAL A 403 -2.63 -0.48 -18.91
N ALA A 404 -3.07 -0.05 -17.72
CA ALA A 404 -3.61 -0.94 -16.69
C ALA A 404 -4.89 -1.68 -17.13
N THR A 405 -5.57 -1.18 -18.14
CA THR A 405 -6.82 -1.75 -18.68
C THR A 405 -6.64 -2.36 -20.07
N GLY A 406 -5.39 -2.52 -20.55
CA GLY A 406 -5.07 -3.22 -21.78
C GLY A 406 -5.46 -2.48 -23.07
N GLN A 407 -5.50 -1.16 -23.02
CA GLN A 407 -5.82 -0.30 -24.18
C GLN A 407 -4.55 0.10 -24.94
N ASP A 408 -4.72 0.41 -26.22
CA ASP A 408 -3.63 0.96 -27.04
C ASP A 408 -3.46 2.46 -26.73
N TRP A 409 -2.52 2.79 -25.84
CA TRP A 409 -2.26 4.18 -25.46
C TRP A 409 -1.70 5.02 -26.62
N ARG A 410 -1.01 4.42 -27.60
CA ARG A 410 -0.46 5.15 -28.75
C ARG A 410 -1.58 5.68 -29.64
N ALA A 411 -2.63 4.89 -29.82
CA ALA A 411 -3.82 5.32 -30.56
C ALA A 411 -4.53 6.49 -29.85
N ILE A 412 -4.59 6.47 -28.51
CA ILE A 412 -5.18 7.54 -27.69
C ILE A 412 -4.33 8.81 -27.80
N GLU A 413 -3.02 8.70 -27.58
CA GLU A 413 -2.03 9.79 -27.64
C GLU A 413 -2.05 10.53 -28.99
N ALA A 414 -1.91 9.77 -30.09
CA ALA A 414 -1.92 10.34 -31.44
C ALA A 414 -3.21 11.11 -31.73
N ALA A 415 -4.35 10.58 -31.30
CA ALA A 415 -5.64 11.24 -31.48
C ALA A 415 -5.78 12.48 -30.59
N ALA A 416 -5.35 12.41 -29.33
CA ALA A 416 -5.41 13.52 -28.38
C ALA A 416 -4.57 14.71 -28.85
N HIS A 417 -3.31 14.47 -29.21
CA HIS A 417 -2.40 15.51 -29.70
C HIS A 417 -2.86 16.10 -31.05
N CYS A 418 -3.37 15.29 -31.97
CA CYS A 418 -3.95 15.81 -33.20
C CYS A 418 -5.21 16.63 -32.92
N TYR A 419 -6.10 16.17 -32.05
CA TYR A 419 -7.32 16.88 -31.66
C TYR A 419 -7.03 18.23 -30.97
N ALA A 420 -5.92 18.32 -30.24
CA ALA A 420 -5.44 19.57 -29.64
C ALA A 420 -5.04 20.63 -30.68
N SER A 421 -4.83 20.26 -31.95
CA SER A 421 -4.47 21.18 -33.04
C SER A 421 -5.56 21.40 -34.08
N ARG A 422 -6.78 20.88 -33.84
CA ARG A 422 -7.91 20.89 -34.79
C ARG A 422 -8.36 22.27 -35.30
N HIS A 423 -7.97 23.35 -34.63
CA HIS A 423 -8.29 24.73 -35.01
C HIS A 423 -7.10 25.46 -35.67
N GLY A 424 -6.05 24.76 -36.06
CA GLY A 424 -4.89 25.30 -36.78
C GLY A 424 -3.67 25.59 -35.92
N GLN A 425 -3.83 25.72 -34.60
CA GLN A 425 -2.72 25.81 -33.63
C GLN A 425 -2.93 24.78 -32.53
N TYR A 426 -1.83 24.18 -32.07
CA TYR A 426 -1.82 23.26 -30.95
C TYR A 426 -2.12 24.00 -29.64
N THR A 427 -3.14 23.56 -28.88
CA THR A 427 -3.65 24.24 -27.67
C THR A 427 -4.01 23.26 -26.55
N SER A 428 -4.42 23.76 -25.40
CA SER A 428 -4.89 22.99 -24.24
C SER A 428 -6.15 22.16 -24.58
N LEU A 429 -6.18 20.89 -24.17
CA LEU A 429 -7.37 20.03 -24.25
C LEU A 429 -8.40 20.32 -23.14
N THR A 430 -7.96 20.98 -22.07
CA THR A 430 -8.78 21.33 -20.89
C THR A 430 -9.28 22.77 -20.94
N LYS A 431 -10.46 23.01 -20.40
CA LYS A 431 -10.97 24.36 -20.11
C LYS A 431 -11.28 24.48 -18.61
N TYR A 432 -10.87 25.60 -18.02
CA TYR A 432 -11.24 25.99 -16.65
C TYR A 432 -11.95 27.33 -16.72
N ALA A 433 -13.02 27.48 -15.96
CA ALA A 433 -13.76 28.73 -15.88
C ALA A 433 -14.34 28.91 -14.48
N ILE A 434 -14.45 30.16 -14.03
CA ILE A 434 -15.22 30.51 -12.85
C ILE A 434 -16.66 30.79 -13.31
N VAL A 435 -17.62 30.03 -12.79
CA VAL A 435 -19.05 30.18 -13.08
C VAL A 435 -19.78 30.36 -11.77
N GLY A 436 -20.25 31.58 -11.51
CA GLY A 436 -20.82 31.95 -10.21
C GLY A 436 -19.79 31.81 -9.09
N ASP A 437 -20.10 31.00 -8.08
CA ASP A 437 -19.25 30.70 -6.92
C ASP A 437 -18.44 29.40 -7.07
N LYS A 438 -18.31 28.87 -8.30
CA LYS A 438 -17.65 27.58 -8.58
C LYS A 438 -16.56 27.69 -9.62
N LEU A 439 -15.51 26.90 -9.45
CA LEU A 439 -14.56 26.57 -10.52
C LEU A 439 -15.06 25.34 -11.27
N VAL A 440 -15.22 25.47 -12.59
CA VAL A 440 -15.64 24.40 -13.49
C VAL A 440 -14.44 23.98 -14.34
N GLY A 441 -14.15 22.69 -14.38
CA GLY A 441 -13.13 22.08 -15.25
C GLY A 441 -13.78 21.14 -16.26
N THR A 442 -13.33 21.16 -17.52
CA THR A 442 -13.83 20.27 -18.59
C THR A 442 -12.69 19.76 -19.46
N LEU A 443 -12.78 18.50 -19.89
CA LEU A 443 -11.87 17.86 -20.84
C LEU A 443 -12.66 17.09 -21.89
N GLU A 444 -12.32 17.23 -23.17
CA GLU A 444 -12.89 16.46 -24.28
C GLU A 444 -11.80 16.02 -25.26
N LEU A 445 -11.80 14.74 -25.62
CA LEU A 445 -10.91 14.20 -26.65
C LEU A 445 -11.50 12.93 -27.30
N PRO A 446 -11.04 12.56 -28.51
CA PRO A 446 -11.28 11.23 -29.08
C PRO A 446 -10.77 10.13 -28.13
N MET A 447 -11.54 9.06 -27.96
CA MET A 447 -11.22 8.00 -27.00
C MET A 447 -11.60 6.61 -27.56
N SER A 448 -10.70 6.04 -28.35
CA SER A 448 -10.89 4.75 -29.03
C SER A 448 -10.44 3.57 -28.17
N VAL A 449 -11.29 3.15 -27.24
CA VAL A 449 -11.02 2.06 -26.28
C VAL A 449 -12.01 0.91 -26.37
N GLY A 450 -11.63 -0.29 -25.95
CA GLY A 450 -12.47 -1.49 -25.97
C GLY A 450 -12.62 -2.15 -24.60
N SER A 451 -13.78 -2.72 -24.33
CA SER A 451 -14.01 -3.67 -23.21
C SER A 451 -13.90 -5.13 -23.66
N LYS A 452 -13.70 -5.36 -24.97
CA LYS A 452 -13.52 -6.68 -25.62
C LYS A 452 -12.44 -6.64 -26.70
N GLY A 453 -11.78 -7.79 -26.90
CA GLY A 453 -10.80 -8.00 -27.97
C GLY A 453 -9.38 -7.54 -27.62
N GLY A 454 -8.43 -7.79 -28.52
CA GLY A 454 -7.02 -7.45 -28.31
C GLY A 454 -6.42 -8.16 -27.08
N ALA A 455 -5.53 -7.45 -26.38
CA ALA A 455 -4.79 -8.00 -25.24
C ALA A 455 -5.66 -8.34 -24.03
N LEU A 456 -6.90 -7.83 -23.97
CA LEU A 456 -7.87 -8.08 -22.88
C LEU A 456 -8.21 -9.56 -22.67
N GLN A 457 -8.09 -10.38 -23.72
CA GLN A 457 -8.39 -11.82 -23.65
C GLN A 457 -7.13 -12.69 -23.49
N THR A 458 -5.95 -12.13 -23.74
CA THR A 458 -4.68 -12.86 -23.69
C THR A 458 -3.94 -12.65 -22.38
N HIS A 459 -3.92 -11.42 -21.86
CA HIS A 459 -3.25 -11.10 -20.61
C HIS A 459 -4.19 -11.32 -19.40
N PRO A 460 -3.87 -12.25 -18.49
CA PRO A 460 -4.79 -12.63 -17.40
C PRO A 460 -5.03 -11.50 -16.39
N GLY A 461 -4.01 -10.66 -16.14
CA GLY A 461 -4.12 -9.47 -15.29
C GLY A 461 -5.22 -8.46 -15.66
N TYR A 462 -5.56 -8.29 -16.95
CA TYR A 462 -6.59 -7.32 -17.34
C TYR A 462 -8.01 -7.71 -16.89
N ALA A 463 -8.28 -9.00 -16.69
CA ALA A 463 -9.55 -9.43 -16.13
C ALA A 463 -9.73 -8.94 -14.68
N ALA A 464 -8.65 -8.89 -13.91
CA ALA A 464 -8.65 -8.39 -12.53
C ALA A 464 -8.81 -6.86 -12.49
N THR A 465 -8.05 -6.11 -13.30
CA THR A 465 -8.14 -4.64 -13.33
C THR A 465 -9.50 -4.15 -13.84
N HIS A 466 -10.06 -4.80 -14.86
CA HIS A 466 -11.44 -4.52 -15.30
C HIS A 466 -12.47 -4.86 -14.24
N ALA A 467 -12.24 -5.90 -13.43
CA ALA A 467 -13.15 -6.24 -12.35
C ALA A 467 -13.09 -5.24 -11.19
N ILE A 468 -11.91 -4.69 -10.86
CA ILE A 468 -11.76 -3.56 -9.92
C ILE A 468 -12.55 -2.34 -10.41
N LEU A 469 -12.53 -2.07 -11.72
CA LEU A 469 -13.33 -1.01 -12.36
C LEU A 469 -14.84 -1.29 -12.45
N GLY A 470 -15.31 -2.45 -11.97
CA GLY A 470 -16.72 -2.82 -12.07
C GLY A 470 -17.15 -3.22 -13.48
N ARG A 471 -16.22 -3.72 -14.31
CA ARG A 471 -16.42 -4.24 -15.68
C ARG A 471 -17.16 -3.26 -16.59
N PRO A 472 -16.59 -2.07 -16.86
CA PRO A 472 -17.24 -1.03 -17.64
C PRO A 472 -17.48 -1.45 -19.10
N SER A 473 -18.51 -0.88 -19.74
CA SER A 473 -18.61 -0.89 -21.20
C SER A 473 -17.50 -0.02 -21.81
N ALA A 474 -17.27 -0.13 -23.12
CA ALA A 474 -16.28 0.69 -23.82
C ALA A 474 -16.54 2.20 -23.65
N GLN A 475 -17.81 2.62 -23.62
CA GLN A 475 -18.18 4.03 -23.37
C GLN A 475 -17.91 4.44 -21.92
N ALA A 476 -18.29 3.61 -20.95
CA ALA A 476 -18.01 3.90 -19.55
C ALA A 476 -16.50 3.94 -19.27
N LEU A 477 -15.72 3.06 -19.89
CA LEU A 477 -14.26 3.07 -19.81
C LEU A 477 -13.69 4.38 -20.40
N ALA A 478 -14.20 4.83 -21.54
CA ALA A 478 -13.81 6.11 -22.12
C ALA A 478 -14.08 7.28 -21.15
N GLY A 479 -15.28 7.32 -20.53
CA GLY A 479 -15.65 8.30 -19.50
C GLY A 479 -14.73 8.28 -18.27
N ILE A 480 -14.35 7.08 -17.82
CA ILE A 480 -13.40 6.91 -16.72
C ILE A 480 -12.04 7.49 -17.10
N LEU A 481 -11.49 7.13 -18.26
CA LEU A 481 -10.17 7.59 -18.71
C LEU A 481 -10.12 9.12 -18.84
N VAL A 482 -11.11 9.75 -19.47
CA VAL A 482 -11.12 11.22 -19.58
C VAL A 482 -11.27 11.90 -18.21
N SER A 483 -11.97 11.29 -17.25
CA SER A 483 -12.08 11.83 -15.89
C SER A 483 -10.75 11.74 -15.13
N VAL A 484 -10.00 10.65 -15.32
CA VAL A 484 -8.64 10.52 -14.77
C VAL A 484 -7.72 11.58 -15.36
N GLY A 485 -7.77 11.81 -16.67
CA GLY A 485 -7.01 12.87 -17.34
C GLY A 485 -7.33 14.27 -16.81
N LEU A 486 -8.62 14.57 -16.60
CA LEU A 486 -9.05 15.85 -16.03
C LEU A 486 -8.60 16.01 -14.57
N ALA A 487 -8.72 14.95 -13.75
CA ALA A 487 -8.21 14.94 -12.37
C ALA A 487 -6.71 15.22 -12.32
N GLN A 488 -5.96 14.57 -13.21
CA GLN A 488 -4.51 14.68 -13.29
C GLN A 488 -4.06 16.09 -13.70
N ASN A 489 -4.72 16.66 -14.69
CA ASN A 489 -4.48 18.03 -15.10
C ASN A 489 -4.82 19.03 -13.99
N PHE A 490 -5.96 18.88 -13.32
CA PHE A 490 -6.34 19.74 -12.19
C PHE A 490 -5.30 19.71 -11.07
N ALA A 491 -4.81 18.52 -10.70
CA ALA A 491 -3.76 18.37 -9.70
C ALA A 491 -2.48 19.10 -10.09
N ALA A 492 -2.04 18.93 -11.34
CA ALA A 492 -0.82 19.54 -11.87
C ALA A 492 -0.92 21.06 -11.94
N VAL A 493 -2.01 21.59 -12.51
CA VAL A 493 -2.25 23.04 -12.66
C VAL A 493 -2.38 23.69 -11.28
N ARG A 494 -3.14 23.09 -10.35
CA ARG A 494 -3.26 23.59 -8.97
C ARG A 494 -1.89 23.65 -8.26
N ALA A 495 -1.05 22.63 -8.44
CA ALA A 495 0.29 22.59 -7.86
C ALA A 495 1.21 23.69 -8.42
N LEU A 496 1.23 23.83 -9.74
CA LEU A 496 2.02 24.84 -10.44
C LEU A 496 1.60 26.27 -10.11
N ALA A 497 0.29 26.52 -10.04
CA ALA A 497 -0.28 27.84 -9.79
C ALA A 497 0.06 28.40 -8.39
N ILE A 498 0.32 27.55 -7.39
CA ILE A 498 0.46 27.98 -5.99
C ILE A 498 1.86 27.78 -5.42
N THR A 499 2.48 26.60 -5.58
CA THR A 499 3.77 26.31 -4.93
C THR A 499 4.93 26.02 -5.88
N GLY A 500 4.66 25.81 -7.16
CA GLY A 500 5.63 25.19 -8.07
C GLY A 500 5.83 23.69 -7.74
N ILE A 501 6.34 22.93 -8.73
CA ILE A 501 6.45 21.46 -8.66
C ILE A 501 7.57 20.99 -7.72
N ASN A 502 8.69 21.75 -7.66
CA ASN A 502 9.92 21.28 -7.05
C ASN A 502 9.81 21.04 -5.53
N GLN A 503 9.09 21.88 -4.79
CA GLN A 503 8.93 21.69 -3.33
C GLN A 503 8.13 20.43 -2.94
N GLY A 504 7.29 19.90 -3.84
CA GLY A 504 6.52 18.67 -3.60
C GLY A 504 7.16 17.39 -4.16
N HIS A 505 8.03 17.51 -5.18
CA HIS A 505 8.61 16.38 -5.92
C HIS A 505 9.92 15.83 -5.33
N MET A 506 10.61 16.55 -4.44
CA MET A 506 11.89 16.10 -3.89
C MET A 506 11.79 14.73 -3.21
N ALA A 507 10.71 14.46 -2.48
CA ALA A 507 10.55 13.18 -1.78
C ALA A 507 10.39 11.98 -2.72
N LEU A 508 9.84 12.19 -3.92
CA LEU A 508 9.71 11.12 -4.93
C LEU A 508 10.90 11.07 -5.88
N HIS A 509 11.56 12.19 -6.17
CA HIS A 509 12.81 12.21 -6.92
C HIS A 509 13.90 11.43 -6.16
N ALA A 510 13.97 11.61 -4.83
CA ALA A 510 14.77 10.79 -3.95
C ALA A 510 14.42 9.29 -4.10
N ARG A 511 13.13 8.94 -4.24
CA ARG A 511 12.66 7.56 -4.41
C ARG A 511 13.13 6.91 -5.70
N ASN A 512 13.11 7.66 -6.81
CA ASN A 512 13.63 7.17 -8.08
C ASN A 512 15.14 7.00 -8.05
N ILE A 513 15.87 7.94 -7.43
CA ILE A 513 17.31 7.85 -7.29
C ILE A 513 17.70 6.66 -6.41
N ALA A 514 16.93 6.40 -5.35
CA ALA A 514 17.09 5.21 -4.50
C ALA A 514 16.96 3.92 -5.32
N VAL A 515 15.86 3.77 -6.08
CA VAL A 515 15.62 2.59 -6.92
C VAL A 515 16.68 2.46 -8.02
N ALA A 516 17.03 3.55 -8.71
CA ALA A 516 18.04 3.56 -9.77
C ALA A 516 19.45 3.25 -9.26
N ALA A 517 19.74 3.53 -7.99
CA ALA A 517 20.97 3.12 -7.33
C ALA A 517 21.01 1.63 -6.96
N GLY A 518 19.92 0.89 -7.18
CA GLY A 518 19.79 -0.54 -6.90
C GLY A 518 19.23 -0.85 -5.51
N ALA A 519 18.47 0.07 -4.91
CA ALA A 519 17.95 -0.14 -3.56
C ALA A 519 16.89 -1.26 -3.52
N PRO A 520 17.01 -2.24 -2.59
CA PRO A 520 15.92 -3.13 -2.22
C PRO A 520 14.67 -2.33 -1.81
N ASN A 521 13.47 -2.81 -2.18
CA ASN A 521 12.20 -2.11 -1.94
C ASN A 521 11.99 -1.67 -0.48
N GLU A 522 12.49 -2.47 0.47
CA GLU A 522 12.46 -2.21 1.91
C GLU A 522 13.20 -0.92 2.29
N LEU A 523 14.31 -0.62 1.60
CA LEU A 523 15.25 0.45 1.92
C LEU A 523 14.95 1.74 1.19
N VAL A 524 14.11 1.67 0.16
CA VAL A 524 13.78 2.81 -0.69
C VAL A 524 13.25 3.97 0.15
N THR A 525 12.40 3.73 1.15
CA THR A 525 11.82 4.81 1.97
C THR A 525 12.85 5.44 2.92
N GLU A 526 13.70 4.62 3.54
CA GLU A 526 14.76 5.09 4.44
C GLU A 526 15.84 5.86 3.67
N LEU A 527 16.28 5.31 2.54
CA LEU A 527 17.23 5.93 1.64
C LEU A 527 16.72 7.28 1.09
N CYS A 528 15.40 7.40 0.83
CA CYS A 528 14.79 8.69 0.49
C CYS A 528 14.93 9.71 1.61
N ALA A 529 14.57 9.32 2.84
CA ALA A 529 14.65 10.19 4.00
C ALA A 529 16.09 10.65 4.23
N TYR A 530 17.05 9.74 4.08
CA TYR A 530 18.48 10.03 4.15
C TYR A 530 18.91 11.07 3.10
N MET A 531 18.57 10.87 1.81
CA MET A 531 18.93 11.81 0.75
C MET A 531 18.29 13.19 0.92
N LEU A 532 17.02 13.24 1.39
CA LEU A 532 16.30 14.48 1.67
C LEU A 532 16.91 15.24 2.84
N ALA A 533 17.18 14.55 3.96
CA ALA A 533 17.78 15.14 5.15
C ALA A 533 19.20 15.66 4.89
N ARG A 534 19.96 14.94 4.06
CA ARG A 534 21.30 15.34 3.63
C ARG A 534 21.30 16.50 2.62
N GLY A 535 20.15 16.84 2.03
CA GLY A 535 20.04 17.80 0.94
C GLY A 535 20.78 17.38 -0.34
N SER A 536 21.16 16.10 -0.46
CA SER A 536 21.95 15.55 -1.57
C SER A 536 21.23 14.36 -2.19
N ILE A 537 20.47 14.63 -3.25
CA ILE A 537 19.69 13.63 -3.98
C ILE A 537 20.49 13.21 -5.23
N SER A 538 21.39 12.22 -5.08
CA SER A 538 22.23 11.72 -6.19
C SER A 538 22.42 10.20 -6.12
N ILE A 539 22.66 9.57 -7.28
CA ILE A 539 22.94 8.12 -7.36
C ILE A 539 24.15 7.75 -6.50
N GLU A 540 25.15 8.62 -6.43
CA GLU A 540 26.37 8.41 -5.65
C GLU A 540 26.07 8.40 -4.14
N THR A 541 25.20 9.32 -3.69
CA THR A 541 24.70 9.35 -2.30
C THR A 541 23.90 8.09 -1.97
N ALA A 542 23.05 7.65 -2.90
CA ALA A 542 22.25 6.45 -2.74
C ALA A 542 23.10 5.17 -2.75
N LYS A 543 24.10 5.06 -3.63
CA LYS A 543 25.04 3.93 -3.65
C LYS A 543 25.89 3.88 -2.39
N ALA A 544 26.39 5.01 -1.90
CA ALA A 544 27.15 5.04 -0.65
C ALA A 544 26.32 4.50 0.52
N TYR A 545 25.05 4.88 0.60
CA TYR A 545 24.11 4.37 1.59
C TYR A 545 23.80 2.88 1.38
N LEU A 546 23.59 2.42 0.13
CA LEU A 546 23.33 1.01 -0.16
C LEU A 546 24.55 0.12 0.07
N THR A 547 25.77 0.61 -0.15
CA THR A 547 26.99 -0.11 0.20
C THR A 547 27.12 -0.25 1.72
N ALA A 548 26.83 0.82 2.47
CA ALA A 548 26.78 0.76 3.93
C ALA A 548 25.68 -0.21 4.42
N HIS A 549 24.52 -0.19 3.77
CA HIS A 549 23.40 -1.06 4.11
C HIS A 549 23.61 -2.53 3.68
N ALA A 550 24.24 -2.82 2.55
CA ALA A 550 24.51 -4.19 2.11
C ALA A 550 25.45 -4.90 3.08
N VAL A 551 26.47 -4.20 3.58
CA VAL A 551 27.35 -4.67 4.66
C VAL A 551 26.56 -4.96 5.95
N TYR A 552 25.50 -4.18 6.22
CA TYR A 552 24.60 -4.39 7.36
C TYR A 552 23.58 -5.54 7.13
N LYS A 553 23.14 -5.78 5.89
CA LYS A 553 22.13 -6.78 5.52
C LYS A 553 22.68 -8.21 5.39
N ASP A 554 23.91 -8.37 4.93
CA ASP A 554 24.60 -9.69 4.87
C ASP A 554 24.79 -10.30 6.27
N ILE A 555 24.62 -9.50 7.33
CA ILE A 555 24.65 -9.93 8.72
C ILE A 555 23.26 -10.37 9.22
N ALA A 556 22.17 -9.92 8.58
CA ALA A 556 20.89 -9.82 9.27
C ALA A 556 19.81 -10.85 8.92
N LEU A 557 19.75 -11.50 7.74
CA LEU A 557 18.53 -12.28 7.40
C LEU A 557 18.71 -13.52 6.52
N ALA A 558 18.25 -14.67 7.04
CA ALA A 558 17.71 -15.80 6.29
C ALA A 558 16.22 -16.05 6.69
N GLU A 559 15.36 -16.03 5.67
CA GLU A 559 14.01 -16.61 5.51
C GLU A 559 12.71 -15.98 6.11
N SER A 560 11.58 -16.31 5.45
CA SER A 560 10.30 -15.56 5.34
C SER A 560 9.04 -16.48 5.39
N PRO A 561 7.80 -15.93 5.59
CA PRO A 561 6.67 -16.60 6.26
C PRO A 561 5.31 -16.71 5.48
N THR A 562 4.29 -17.36 6.09
CA THR A 562 2.92 -17.66 5.57
C THR A 562 1.75 -16.81 6.18
N ALA A 563 0.47 -17.07 5.79
CA ALA A 563 -0.71 -16.16 5.71
C ALA A 563 -1.57 -15.87 7.01
N PRO A 564 -2.39 -14.78 7.08
CA PRO A 564 -2.85 -14.19 8.36
C PRO A 564 -4.32 -14.45 8.81
N ARG A 565 -4.52 -14.48 10.13
CA ARG A 565 -5.78 -14.31 10.90
C ARG A 565 -6.02 -12.80 11.18
N ARG A 566 -7.23 -12.39 11.57
CA ARG A 566 -7.48 -10.98 12.02
C ARG A 566 -6.70 -10.72 13.33
N PRO A 567 -5.82 -9.71 13.39
CA PRO A 567 -4.97 -9.46 14.55
C PRO A 567 -5.75 -8.91 15.74
N SER A 568 -5.29 -9.31 16.92
CA SER A 568 -5.46 -8.56 18.16
C SER A 568 -4.60 -7.31 18.15
N MET A 569 -5.00 -6.30 18.92
CA MET A 569 -4.35 -5.00 18.99
C MET A 569 -4.06 -4.61 20.44
N LEU A 570 -2.84 -4.15 20.73
CA LEU A 570 -2.49 -3.39 21.92
C LEU A 570 -2.18 -1.95 21.50
N TYR A 571 -2.89 -0.98 22.06
CA TYR A 571 -2.61 0.45 21.90
C TYR A 571 -2.42 1.09 23.27
N VAL A 572 -1.24 1.63 23.52
CA VAL A 572 -0.90 2.36 24.75
C VAL A 572 -0.45 3.75 24.35
N GLU A 573 -1.06 4.79 24.93
CA GLU A 573 -0.67 6.19 24.73
C GLU A 573 -0.55 6.85 26.11
N VAL A 574 0.64 7.36 26.44
CA VAL A 574 0.93 7.96 27.76
C VAL A 574 1.65 9.29 27.59
N ASP A 575 1.17 10.31 28.30
CA ASP A 575 1.83 11.61 28.38
C ASP A 575 3.04 11.53 29.32
N VAL A 576 4.22 11.88 28.80
CA VAL A 576 5.48 11.85 29.55
C VAL A 576 6.02 13.29 29.72
N PRO A 577 6.41 13.70 30.95
CA PRO A 577 7.00 15.00 31.18
C PRO A 577 8.25 15.25 30.31
N GLY A 578 8.31 16.41 29.64
CA GLY A 578 9.45 16.80 28.81
C GLY A 578 9.35 16.43 27.33
N LEU A 579 8.33 15.68 26.91
CA LEU A 579 8.04 15.41 25.49
C LEU A 579 6.90 16.30 24.97
N ALA A 580 7.02 16.72 23.70
CA ALA A 580 6.02 17.56 23.03
C ALA A 580 4.75 16.79 22.60
N LYS A 581 4.83 15.46 22.54
CA LYS A 581 3.75 14.55 22.17
C LYS A 581 3.73 13.34 23.12
N PRO A 582 2.57 12.69 23.33
CA PRO A 582 2.51 11.45 24.08
C PRO A 582 3.30 10.34 23.38
N ILE A 583 3.78 9.39 24.17
CA ILE A 583 4.42 8.18 23.65
C ILE A 583 3.35 7.17 23.36
N SER A 584 3.38 6.62 22.15
CA SER A 584 2.45 5.57 21.73
C SER A 584 3.16 4.27 21.35
N VAL A 585 2.65 3.16 21.86
CA VAL A 585 2.98 1.79 21.40
C VAL A 585 1.73 1.18 20.80
N ASN A 586 1.82 0.77 19.54
CA ASN A 586 0.73 0.15 18.81
C ASN A 586 1.21 -1.19 18.22
N LEU A 587 0.72 -2.29 18.77
CA LEU A 587 1.14 -3.64 18.41
C LEU A 587 -0.05 -4.44 17.88
N ALA A 588 0.11 -5.01 16.70
CA ALA A 588 -0.77 -6.04 16.18
C ALA A 588 -0.15 -7.41 16.49
N PHE A 589 -0.94 -8.33 17.05
CA PHE A 589 -0.49 -9.68 17.38
C PHE A 589 -1.59 -10.70 17.12
N MET A 590 -1.26 -11.98 16.94
CA MET A 590 -2.28 -13.03 16.74
C MET A 590 -2.67 -13.62 18.09
N SER A 591 -3.85 -13.26 18.63
CA SER A 591 -4.40 -14.10 19.70
C SER A 591 -4.84 -15.44 19.13
N LEU A 592 -4.76 -16.47 19.95
CA LEU A 592 -5.06 -17.85 19.57
C LEU A 592 -6.57 -18.13 19.58
N SER A 593 -7.30 -17.29 20.32
CA SER A 593 -8.75 -17.26 20.47
C SER A 593 -9.38 -16.15 19.62
N ALA A 594 -10.34 -15.39 20.15
CA ALA A 594 -10.95 -14.26 19.45
C ALA A 594 -10.00 -13.04 19.46
N PRO A 595 -10.00 -12.20 18.41
CA PRO A 595 -9.22 -10.96 18.39
C PRO A 595 -9.54 -10.09 19.61
N GLN A 596 -8.51 -9.65 20.32
CA GLN A 596 -8.61 -8.79 21.49
C GLN A 596 -8.17 -7.37 21.15
N THR A 597 -8.78 -6.38 21.77
CA THR A 597 -8.38 -4.97 21.64
C THR A 597 -8.12 -4.41 23.02
N ILE A 598 -6.85 -4.11 23.31
CA ILE A 598 -6.37 -3.61 24.60
C ILE A 598 -5.96 -2.16 24.39
N VAL A 599 -6.65 -1.22 25.05
CA VAL A 599 -6.44 0.22 24.87
C VAL A 599 -6.15 0.89 26.20
N VAL A 600 -5.01 1.57 26.30
CA VAL A 600 -4.57 2.32 27.48
C VAL A 600 -4.39 3.78 27.10
N THR A 601 -5.43 4.61 27.31
CA THR A 601 -5.47 6.05 26.99
C THR A 601 -6.24 6.84 28.06
N LYS A 602 -6.36 8.18 27.92
CA LYS A 602 -7.20 9.02 28.78
C LYS A 602 -8.44 9.52 28.01
N PRO A 603 -9.69 9.33 28.50
CA PRO A 603 -10.16 8.48 29.60
C PRO A 603 -10.39 7.03 29.14
N SER A 604 -9.69 6.05 29.73
CA SER A 604 -9.86 4.63 29.40
C SER A 604 -10.91 3.95 30.28
N GLY A 605 -11.86 3.26 29.64
CA GLY A 605 -12.57 2.15 30.28
C GLY A 605 -11.68 0.90 30.25
N THR A 606 -11.72 0.08 31.30
CA THR A 606 -10.89 -1.13 31.41
C THR A 606 -11.68 -2.37 30.99
N THR A 607 -11.15 -3.16 30.07
CA THR A 607 -11.72 -4.48 29.75
C THR A 607 -11.26 -5.55 30.76
N PRO A 608 -11.98 -6.68 30.90
CA PRO A 608 -11.55 -7.78 31.77
C PRO A 608 -10.16 -8.31 31.43
N ILE A 609 -9.88 -8.51 30.13
CA ILE A 609 -8.57 -9.03 29.67
C ILE A 609 -7.45 -8.00 29.91
N GLN A 610 -7.72 -6.71 29.77
CA GLN A 610 -6.77 -5.65 30.10
C GLN A 610 -6.43 -5.65 31.59
N THR A 611 -7.42 -5.85 32.46
CA THR A 611 -7.20 -5.93 33.92
C THR A 611 -6.41 -7.18 34.29
N GLN A 612 -6.64 -8.30 33.59
CA GLN A 612 -5.90 -9.54 33.82
C GLN A 612 -4.44 -9.46 33.34
N LEU A 613 -4.17 -8.76 32.23
CA LEU A 613 -2.83 -8.64 31.65
C LEU A 613 -1.99 -7.51 32.28
N LEU A 614 -2.62 -6.42 32.71
CA LEU A 614 -1.92 -5.23 33.22
C LEU A 614 -2.15 -4.98 34.72
N GLY A 615 -3.06 -5.69 35.37
CA GLY A 615 -3.41 -5.47 36.78
C GLY A 615 -4.01 -4.08 37.02
N ASP A 616 -3.50 -3.37 38.02
CA ASP A 616 -3.87 -1.98 38.35
C ASP A 616 -3.07 -0.94 37.52
N LYS A 617 -2.19 -1.39 36.61
CA LYS A 617 -1.28 -0.54 35.81
C LYS A 617 -1.98 0.06 34.58
N GLY A 618 -3.06 0.82 34.81
CA GLY A 618 -3.72 1.62 33.77
C GLY A 618 -2.97 2.92 33.43
N TYR A 619 -3.56 3.76 32.57
CA TYR A 619 -2.95 5.01 32.09
C TYR A 619 -2.37 5.89 33.21
N LEU A 620 -3.13 6.12 34.29
CA LEU A 620 -2.72 7.01 35.39
C LEU A 620 -1.50 6.47 36.14
N GLN A 621 -1.37 5.14 36.24
CA GLN A 621 -0.27 4.51 36.94
C GLN A 621 1.00 4.52 36.09
N LEU A 622 0.88 4.26 34.77
CA LEU A 622 2.00 4.41 33.84
C LEU A 622 2.51 5.86 33.80
N GLN A 623 1.62 6.85 33.74
CA GLN A 623 1.98 8.26 33.78
C GLN A 623 2.76 8.63 35.06
N ARG A 624 2.33 8.12 36.21
CA ARG A 624 3.04 8.33 37.49
C ARG A 624 4.41 7.67 37.52
N MET A 625 4.53 6.46 36.94
CA MET A 625 5.82 5.78 36.81
C MET A 625 6.79 6.62 35.98
N PHE A 626 6.38 7.12 34.81
CA PHE A 626 7.22 8.02 34.00
C PHE A 626 7.61 9.31 34.75
N THR A 627 6.69 9.86 35.54
CA THR A 627 6.98 11.05 36.37
C THR A 627 8.03 10.76 37.44
N PHE A 628 7.95 9.59 38.08
CA PHE A 628 8.93 9.15 39.08
C PHE A 628 10.29 8.84 38.44
N LEU A 629 10.31 8.14 37.30
CA LEU A 629 11.54 7.81 36.58
C LEU A 629 12.28 9.04 36.07
N ALA A 630 11.55 10.09 35.65
CA ALA A 630 12.17 11.35 35.25
C ALA A 630 12.98 12.02 36.38
N GLN A 631 12.73 11.69 37.65
CA GLN A 631 13.49 12.19 38.81
C GLN A 631 14.76 11.35 39.11
N MET A 632 14.97 10.22 38.42
CA MET A 632 16.05 9.26 38.70
C MET A 632 17.24 9.35 37.74
N LYS A 633 17.39 10.46 36.99
CA LYS A 633 18.47 10.60 36.00
C LYS A 633 19.83 10.88 36.67
N VAL A 634 20.75 9.92 36.59
CA VAL A 634 22.14 10.03 37.10
C VAL A 634 23.16 10.22 35.98
N ILE A 635 22.79 9.89 34.73
CA ILE A 635 23.69 9.95 33.58
C ILE A 635 23.85 11.40 33.10
N VAL A 636 25.10 11.87 32.99
CA VAL A 636 25.42 13.22 32.53
C VAL A 636 25.38 13.27 31.00
N VAL A 637 24.42 14.00 30.45
CA VAL A 637 24.27 14.23 29.01
C VAL A 637 24.74 15.64 28.69
N ASP A 638 25.53 15.79 27.61
CA ASP A 638 26.04 17.09 27.17
C ASP A 638 24.92 17.87 26.45
N GLU A 639 24.37 18.90 27.09
CA GLU A 639 23.22 19.68 26.58
C GLU A 639 23.49 20.36 25.23
N ALA A 640 24.76 20.49 24.82
CA ALA A 640 25.18 21.11 23.56
C ALA A 640 25.06 20.20 22.33
N SER A 641 24.74 18.90 22.49
CA SER A 641 24.60 17.98 21.36
C SER A 641 23.15 17.95 20.84
N ASP A 642 22.96 18.23 19.55
CA ASP A 642 21.65 18.13 18.85
C ASP A 642 21.00 16.72 18.97
N ASN A 643 21.81 15.69 19.29
CA ASN A 643 21.35 14.30 19.47
C ASN A 643 20.58 14.06 20.79
N ALA A 644 20.74 14.92 21.80
CA ALA A 644 20.14 14.71 23.11
C ALA A 644 18.60 14.77 23.09
N ARG A 645 18.02 15.59 22.20
CA ARG A 645 16.55 15.68 22.00
C ARG A 645 16.01 14.58 21.09
N ALA A 646 16.78 14.13 20.10
CA ALA A 646 16.36 13.09 19.16
C ALA A 646 16.21 11.72 19.85
N ASN A 647 17.05 11.42 20.84
CA ASN A 647 17.06 10.12 21.51
C ASN A 647 16.03 10.01 22.64
N LEU A 648 15.42 11.10 23.09
CA LEU A 648 14.47 11.10 24.21
C LEU A 648 13.18 10.34 23.89
N GLU A 649 12.71 10.37 22.64
CA GLU A 649 11.53 9.60 22.22
C GLU A 649 11.81 8.09 22.26
N LEU A 650 12.96 7.66 21.70
CA LEU A 650 13.42 6.28 21.72
C LEU A 650 13.61 5.77 23.16
N GLN A 651 14.29 6.55 24.01
CA GLN A 651 14.51 6.21 25.41
C GLN A 651 13.20 5.87 26.12
N ASN A 652 12.24 6.78 26.06
CA ASN A 652 10.99 6.57 26.76
C ASN A 652 10.12 5.47 26.12
N LYS A 653 10.29 5.19 24.82
CA LYS A 653 9.65 4.04 24.15
C LYS A 653 10.23 2.70 24.62
N LEU A 654 11.56 2.60 24.73
CA LEU A 654 12.24 1.43 25.30
C LEU A 654 11.84 1.21 26.76
N LEU A 655 11.73 2.29 27.56
CA LEU A 655 11.20 2.24 28.92
C LEU A 655 9.78 1.67 28.96
N LEU A 656 8.88 2.17 28.10
CA LEU A 656 7.50 1.69 28.04
C LEU A 656 7.43 0.20 27.68
N LEU A 657 8.19 -0.24 26.67
CA LEU A 657 8.24 -1.64 26.24
C LEU A 657 8.80 -2.57 27.34
N SER A 658 9.87 -2.15 28.02
CA SER A 658 10.45 -2.91 29.14
C SER A 658 9.47 -3.03 30.32
N ILE A 659 8.76 -1.95 30.67
CA ILE A 659 7.72 -1.97 31.71
C ILE A 659 6.58 -2.92 31.31
N LEU A 660 6.11 -2.84 30.06
CA LEU A 660 5.04 -3.72 29.57
C LEU A 660 5.46 -5.20 29.56
N LEU A 661 6.69 -5.51 29.14
CA LEU A 661 7.26 -6.87 29.21
C LEU A 661 7.19 -7.41 30.63
N ASN A 662 7.66 -6.63 31.60
CA ASN A 662 7.72 -7.06 32.98
C ASN A 662 6.33 -7.20 33.61
N VAL A 663 5.43 -6.24 33.37
CA VAL A 663 4.05 -6.28 33.89
C VAL A 663 3.30 -7.49 33.33
N VAL A 664 3.33 -7.70 32.02
CA VAL A 664 2.65 -8.83 31.38
C VAL A 664 3.25 -10.16 31.86
N THR A 665 4.58 -10.29 31.89
CA THR A 665 5.25 -11.50 32.38
C THR A 665 4.88 -11.78 33.83
N TYR A 666 4.89 -10.78 34.70
CA TYR A 666 4.53 -10.94 36.10
C TYR A 666 3.07 -11.39 36.29
N GLN A 667 2.12 -10.79 35.55
CA GLN A 667 0.71 -11.17 35.64
C GLN A 667 0.47 -12.59 35.14
N LEU A 668 1.12 -12.98 34.04
CA LEU A 668 1.04 -14.35 33.52
C LEU A 668 1.68 -15.33 34.50
N GLN A 669 2.89 -15.04 35.01
CA GLN A 669 3.62 -15.91 35.95
C GLN A 669 2.84 -16.13 37.25
N ARG A 670 2.11 -15.12 37.74
CA ARG A 670 1.30 -15.24 38.95
C ARG A 670 0.13 -16.21 38.79
N GLN A 671 -0.45 -16.30 37.59
CA GLN A 671 -1.62 -17.13 37.32
C GLN A 671 -1.27 -18.50 36.74
N HIS A 672 -0.20 -18.59 35.93
CA HIS A 672 0.23 -19.79 35.22
C HIS A 672 1.75 -20.01 35.30
N PRO A 673 2.31 -20.24 36.49
CA PRO A 673 3.77 -20.27 36.71
C PRO A 673 4.50 -21.32 35.89
N THR A 674 3.92 -22.52 35.70
CA THR A 674 4.58 -23.60 34.95
C THR A 674 4.71 -23.28 33.46
N VAL A 675 3.64 -22.78 32.83
CA VAL A 675 3.61 -22.47 31.40
C VAL A 675 4.54 -21.29 31.10
N VAL A 676 4.49 -20.25 31.93
CA VAL A 676 5.30 -19.04 31.73
C VAL A 676 6.78 -19.30 32.02
N HIS A 677 7.10 -20.15 32.99
CA HIS A 677 8.47 -20.59 33.24
C HIS A 677 9.09 -21.23 32.00
N GLU A 678 8.40 -22.20 31.40
CA GLU A 678 8.87 -22.89 30.20
C GLU A 678 8.91 -21.95 28.97
N PHE A 679 7.89 -21.09 28.82
CA PHE A 679 7.85 -20.09 27.75
C PHE A 679 9.03 -19.12 27.82
N ILE A 680 9.34 -18.59 29.01
CA ILE A 680 10.49 -17.69 29.21
C ILE A 680 11.82 -18.45 29.06
N SER A 681 11.92 -19.70 29.54
CA SER A 681 13.12 -20.53 29.29
C SER A 681 13.44 -20.66 27.80
N ASN A 682 12.41 -20.88 26.98
CA ASN A 682 12.58 -20.96 25.52
C ASN A 682 12.86 -19.58 24.90
N LEU A 683 12.23 -18.52 25.41
CA LEU A 683 12.48 -17.14 24.94
C LEU A 683 13.91 -16.67 25.19
N LEU A 684 14.51 -17.11 26.31
CA LEU A 684 15.86 -16.74 26.73
C LEU A 684 16.96 -17.72 26.24
N ALA A 685 16.59 -18.77 25.50
CA ALA A 685 17.54 -19.77 25.04
C ALA A 685 18.44 -19.21 23.90
N PRO A 686 19.76 -19.48 23.93
CA PRO A 686 20.72 -18.89 22.99
C PRO A 686 20.65 -19.44 21.54
N ASP A 687 20.08 -20.63 21.32
CA ASP A 687 20.14 -21.38 20.04
C ASP A 687 18.76 -21.59 19.38
N VAL A 688 17.84 -20.64 19.53
CA VAL A 688 16.51 -20.74 18.91
C VAL A 688 16.58 -20.20 17.48
N GLU A 689 16.81 -21.08 16.51
CA GLU A 689 16.87 -20.69 15.08
C GLU A 689 15.54 -20.15 14.52
N GLU A 690 14.41 -20.31 15.20
CA GLU A 690 13.17 -19.59 14.90
C GLU A 690 12.21 -19.71 16.10
N ALA A 691 11.58 -18.63 16.54
CA ALA A 691 10.61 -18.69 17.64
C ALA A 691 9.34 -19.52 17.30
N GLY A 692 9.10 -19.78 16.01
CA GLY A 692 7.90 -20.42 15.50
C GLY A 692 7.59 -21.80 16.09
N PRO A 693 8.48 -22.81 16.00
CA PRO A 693 8.17 -24.18 16.38
C PRO A 693 7.83 -24.38 17.86
N TRP A 694 8.54 -23.72 18.78
CA TRP A 694 8.26 -23.84 20.21
C TRP A 694 7.12 -22.93 20.66
N ALA A 695 7.02 -21.72 20.09
CA ALA A 695 5.90 -20.83 20.40
C ALA A 695 4.58 -21.45 19.96
N ASP A 696 4.52 -22.11 18.80
CA ASP A 696 3.33 -22.82 18.31
C ASP A 696 2.90 -23.98 19.23
N ALA A 697 3.85 -24.68 19.85
CA ALA A 697 3.55 -25.73 20.83
C ALA A 697 2.94 -25.15 22.12
N HIS A 698 3.52 -24.05 22.63
CA HIS A 698 2.99 -23.30 23.76
C HIS A 698 1.63 -22.66 23.46
N PHE A 699 1.45 -22.19 22.23
CA PHE A 699 0.20 -21.63 21.76
C PHE A 699 -0.88 -22.70 21.58
N ALA A 700 -0.54 -23.90 21.11
CA ALA A 700 -1.49 -24.99 21.01
C ALA A 700 -2.05 -25.40 22.39
N SER A 701 -1.21 -25.44 23.43
CA SER A 701 -1.63 -25.80 24.79
C SER A 701 -2.37 -24.67 25.52
N ALA A 702 -2.10 -23.41 25.16
CA ALA A 702 -2.70 -22.21 25.76
C ALA A 702 -4.04 -21.76 25.15
N LYS A 703 -4.48 -22.39 24.06
CA LYS A 703 -5.59 -21.89 23.21
C LYS A 703 -6.93 -21.77 23.93
N ASP A 704 -7.20 -22.67 24.87
CA ASP A 704 -8.48 -22.73 25.60
C ASP A 704 -8.50 -21.82 26.84
N ASP A 705 -7.35 -21.26 27.23
CA ASP A 705 -7.25 -20.30 28.33
C ASP A 705 -7.32 -18.85 27.79
N PRO A 706 -8.33 -18.04 28.18
CA PRO A 706 -8.50 -16.69 27.67
C PRO A 706 -7.30 -15.75 27.94
N LEU A 707 -6.62 -15.95 29.07
CA LEU A 707 -5.48 -15.13 29.47
C LEU A 707 -4.22 -15.55 28.72
N LEU A 708 -3.91 -16.85 28.66
CA LEU A 708 -2.72 -17.33 27.93
C LEU A 708 -2.86 -17.19 26.41
N SER A 709 -4.07 -17.41 25.87
CA SER A 709 -4.35 -17.29 24.43
C SER A 709 -4.16 -15.88 23.86
N THR A 710 -4.10 -14.88 24.73
CA THR A 710 -3.83 -13.48 24.39
C THR A 710 -2.46 -13.04 24.91
N GLY A 711 -2.14 -13.42 26.15
CA GLY A 711 -0.97 -12.96 26.88
C GLY A 711 0.36 -13.49 26.36
N LEU A 712 0.47 -14.78 26.00
CA LEU A 712 1.72 -15.32 25.47
C LEU A 712 2.05 -14.73 24.09
N PRO A 713 1.10 -14.64 23.13
CA PRO A 713 1.35 -13.94 21.87
C PRO A 713 1.67 -12.45 22.06
N LEU A 714 0.98 -11.76 22.97
CA LEU A 714 1.26 -10.36 23.27
C LEU A 714 2.66 -10.18 23.85
N LEU A 715 3.06 -11.04 24.79
CA LEU A 715 4.39 -11.01 25.41
C LEU A 715 5.49 -11.20 24.37
N LEU A 716 5.33 -12.18 23.47
CA LEU A 716 6.25 -12.41 22.36
C LEU A 716 6.33 -11.20 21.43
N SER A 717 5.20 -10.57 21.08
CA SER A 717 5.19 -9.40 20.22
C SER A 717 5.81 -8.16 20.88
N ILE A 718 5.61 -7.93 22.18
CA ILE A 718 6.28 -6.84 22.90
C ILE A 718 7.80 -7.12 22.94
N TRP A 719 8.22 -8.37 23.18
CA TRP A 719 9.63 -8.75 23.17
C TRP A 719 10.29 -8.50 21.82
N GLN A 720 9.66 -8.97 20.73
CA GLN A 720 10.15 -8.77 19.37
C GLN A 720 10.29 -7.27 19.03
N VAL A 721 9.32 -6.44 19.42
CA VAL A 721 9.39 -4.99 19.18
C VAL A 721 10.44 -4.31 20.06
N PHE A 722 10.63 -4.74 21.30
CA PHE A 722 11.72 -4.26 22.14
C PHE A 722 13.08 -4.60 21.50
N THR A 723 13.30 -5.85 21.13
CA THR A 723 14.54 -6.32 20.47
C THR A 723 14.80 -5.56 19.18
N TYR A 724 13.78 -5.38 18.33
CA TYR A 724 13.88 -4.62 17.08
C TYR A 724 14.31 -3.17 17.32
N HIS A 725 13.71 -2.47 18.29
CA HIS A 725 14.10 -1.10 18.62
C HIS A 725 15.53 -1.02 19.17
N VAL A 726 15.96 -2.00 19.97
CA VAL A 726 17.35 -2.07 20.44
C VAL A 726 18.31 -2.28 19.26
N GLU A 727 18.08 -3.28 18.41
CA GLU A 727 18.97 -3.65 17.32
C GLU A 727 19.07 -2.59 16.20
N GLN A 728 17.95 -1.93 15.88
CA GLN A 728 17.87 -0.99 14.76
C GLN A 728 18.14 0.47 15.15
N GLU A 729 17.74 0.88 16.37
CA GLU A 729 17.75 2.29 16.75
C GLU A 729 18.80 2.66 17.82
N VAL A 730 19.38 1.69 18.54
CA VAL A 730 20.49 1.97 19.48
C VAL A 730 21.82 1.91 18.72
N SER A 731 22.57 3.01 18.69
CA SER A 731 23.78 3.15 17.85
C SER A 731 25.02 2.40 18.35
N SER A 732 25.06 1.96 19.61
CA SER A 732 26.22 1.30 20.22
C SER A 732 25.99 -0.21 20.32
N PRO A 733 26.76 -1.05 19.59
CA PRO A 733 26.64 -2.52 19.67
C PRO A 733 26.84 -3.07 21.08
N LEU A 734 27.75 -2.45 21.85
CA LEU A 734 27.94 -2.77 23.26
C LEU A 734 26.66 -2.52 24.04
N LEU A 735 26.04 -1.36 23.86
CA LEU A 735 24.80 -1.01 24.56
C LEU A 735 23.62 -1.88 24.10
N GLN A 736 23.57 -2.28 22.83
CA GLN A 736 22.59 -3.23 22.32
C GLN A 736 22.66 -4.56 23.07
N GLN A 737 23.86 -5.15 23.13
CA GLN A 737 24.10 -6.41 23.84
C GLN A 737 23.69 -6.30 25.32
N GLU A 738 24.08 -5.21 25.97
CA GLU A 738 23.82 -4.98 27.39
C GLU A 738 22.34 -4.72 27.69
N LEU A 739 21.62 -4.01 26.82
CA LEU A 739 20.17 -3.81 26.93
C LEU A 739 19.40 -5.13 26.76
N LEU A 740 19.75 -5.93 25.76
CA LEU A 740 19.11 -7.23 25.54
C LEU A 740 19.40 -8.18 26.72
N GLN A 741 20.66 -8.27 27.14
CA GLN A 741 21.07 -9.10 28.25
C GLN A 741 20.38 -8.68 29.56
N GLU A 742 20.27 -7.38 29.82
CA GLU A 742 19.59 -6.89 31.02
C GLU A 742 18.07 -7.18 30.96
N GLN A 743 17.43 -7.07 29.80
CA GLN A 743 16.02 -7.45 29.66
C GLN A 743 15.83 -8.98 29.83
N CYS A 744 16.76 -9.80 29.36
CA CYS A 744 16.77 -11.24 29.61
C CYS A 744 16.84 -11.53 31.12
N HIS A 745 17.78 -10.89 31.84
CA HIS A 745 17.90 -11.04 33.29
C HIS A 745 16.63 -10.62 34.04
N LEU A 746 15.97 -9.54 33.59
CA LEU A 746 14.70 -9.10 34.14
C LEU A 746 13.60 -10.15 33.98
N LEU A 747 13.46 -10.73 32.79
CA LEU A 747 12.47 -11.78 32.53
C LEU A 747 12.77 -13.06 33.34
N ASP A 748 14.04 -13.48 33.40
CA ASP A 748 14.49 -14.62 34.25
C ASP A 748 14.18 -14.36 35.73
N SER A 749 14.42 -13.13 36.21
CA SER A 749 14.15 -12.76 37.60
C SER A 749 12.66 -12.85 37.98
N ILE A 750 11.76 -12.80 36.99
CA ILE A 750 10.31 -12.93 37.18
C ILE A 750 9.89 -14.41 37.06
N ALA A 751 10.32 -15.10 36.00
CA ALA A 751 9.86 -16.44 35.66
C ALA A 751 10.58 -17.58 36.40
N HIS A 752 11.85 -17.38 36.75
CA HIS A 752 12.75 -18.36 37.37
C HIS A 752 13.14 -17.96 38.80
N TRP A 753 12.28 -17.20 39.47
CA TRP A 753 12.47 -16.83 40.86
C TRP A 753 12.23 -18.00 41.81
N VAL A 754 13.25 -18.34 42.60
CA VAL A 754 13.20 -19.37 43.63
C VAL A 754 13.87 -18.80 44.89
N PRO A 755 13.29 -18.97 46.10
CA PRO A 755 13.95 -18.52 47.33
C PRO A 755 15.27 -19.29 47.52
N PRO A 756 16.32 -18.64 48.06
CA PRO A 756 17.60 -19.28 48.24
C PRO A 756 17.54 -20.36 49.33
N PRO A 757 18.46 -21.34 49.31
CA PRO A 757 18.51 -22.40 50.31
C PRO A 757 18.70 -21.84 51.72
N THR A 758 17.95 -22.39 52.68
CA THR A 758 18.03 -21.98 54.10
C THR A 758 19.31 -22.44 54.80
N THR A 759 20.20 -23.13 54.10
CA THR A 759 21.49 -23.65 54.61
C THR A 759 22.61 -22.60 54.58
N LEU A 760 22.41 -21.48 53.90
CA LEU A 760 23.37 -20.38 53.82
C LEU A 760 23.36 -19.53 55.11
N ALA A 761 24.51 -18.90 55.41
CA ALA A 761 24.57 -17.91 56.49
C ALA A 761 23.65 -16.72 56.18
N GLN A 762 23.16 -16.01 57.21
CA GLN A 762 22.16 -14.94 57.06
C GLN A 762 22.53 -13.89 56.00
N GLY A 763 23.79 -13.47 55.95
CA GLY A 763 24.28 -12.49 54.97
C GLY A 763 24.32 -13.04 53.54
N ASP A 764 24.86 -14.26 53.35
CA ASP A 764 24.96 -14.89 52.03
C ASP A 764 23.58 -15.25 51.47
N ALA A 765 22.66 -15.68 52.33
CA ALA A 765 21.27 -15.95 51.97
C ALA A 765 20.54 -14.67 51.55
N PHE A 766 20.73 -13.57 52.30
CA PHE A 766 20.16 -12.27 51.95
C PHE A 766 20.71 -11.80 50.59
N ALA A 767 22.01 -11.91 50.37
CA ALA A 767 22.62 -11.51 49.10
C ALA A 767 22.09 -12.36 47.93
N ALA A 768 22.01 -13.68 48.10
CA ALA A 768 21.46 -14.58 47.09
C ALA A 768 19.97 -14.31 46.79
N TYR A 769 19.19 -13.94 47.81
CA TYR A 769 17.79 -13.53 47.63
C TYR A 769 17.69 -12.26 46.78
N MET A 770 18.48 -11.25 47.15
CA MET A 770 18.43 -9.93 46.53
C MET A 770 18.98 -9.92 45.10
N GLU A 771 19.92 -10.80 44.75
CA GLU A 771 20.48 -10.87 43.39
C GLU A 771 19.41 -11.02 42.31
N LYS A 772 18.37 -11.85 42.55
CA LYS A 772 17.21 -11.95 41.65
C LYS A 772 16.05 -11.04 42.06
N HIS A 773 15.81 -10.83 43.35
CA HIS A 773 14.62 -10.07 43.80
C HIS A 773 14.73 -8.57 43.51
N ALA A 774 15.91 -7.97 43.68
CA ALA A 774 16.16 -6.55 43.44
C ALA A 774 15.86 -6.13 42.00
N LYS A 775 16.05 -7.03 41.04
CA LYS A 775 15.84 -6.78 39.60
C LYS A 775 14.42 -6.30 39.25
N ARG A 776 13.42 -6.55 40.09
CA ARG A 776 12.08 -5.99 39.95
C ARG A 776 12.07 -4.46 39.96
N TRP A 777 13.05 -3.87 40.64
CA TRP A 777 13.35 -2.46 40.62
C TRP A 777 14.34 -2.18 39.47
N GLN A 778 13.85 -2.07 38.23
CA GLN A 778 14.62 -2.12 36.97
C GLN A 778 15.63 -0.97 36.72
N ALA A 779 16.31 -0.46 37.74
CA ALA A 779 17.16 0.72 37.64
C ALA A 779 18.35 0.53 36.69
N SER A 780 18.94 -0.67 36.61
CA SER A 780 20.03 -0.93 35.66
C SER A 780 19.56 -0.75 34.21
N MET A 781 18.38 -1.30 33.88
CA MET A 781 17.76 -1.10 32.56
C MET A 781 17.53 0.37 32.25
N PHE A 782 17.01 1.13 33.21
CA PHE A 782 16.72 2.56 33.02
C PHE A 782 17.98 3.38 32.77
N LEU A 783 19.05 3.13 33.53
CA LEU A 783 20.33 3.81 33.33
C LEU A 783 21.00 3.41 32.00
N LEU A 784 20.89 2.14 31.58
CA LEU A 784 21.35 1.72 30.26
C LEU A 784 20.56 2.40 29.14
N ILE A 785 19.26 2.59 29.29
CA ILE A 785 18.45 3.35 28.33
C ILE A 785 18.85 4.84 28.32
N ASP A 786 19.14 5.44 29.48
CA ASP A 786 19.65 6.82 29.54
C ASP A 786 20.98 6.97 28.78
N CYS A 787 21.83 5.94 28.75
CA CYS A 787 23.06 5.91 27.96
C CYS A 787 22.84 5.99 26.45
N VAL A 788 21.63 5.77 25.94
CA VAL A 788 21.29 5.95 24.50
C VAL A 788 21.50 7.40 24.05
N ALA A 789 21.43 8.38 24.96
CA ALA A 789 21.70 9.78 24.63
C ALA A 789 23.21 10.13 24.57
N LEU A 790 24.10 9.18 24.88
CA LEU A 790 25.54 9.41 24.91
C LEU A 790 26.19 9.10 23.57
N ASP A 791 27.29 9.79 23.28
CA ASP A 791 28.17 9.46 22.16
C ASP A 791 28.78 8.07 22.36
N ASN A 792 28.80 7.25 21.31
CA ASN A 792 29.41 5.92 21.29
C ASN A 792 30.85 5.93 21.82
N ALA A 793 31.63 7.00 21.59
CA ALA A 793 32.99 7.13 22.11
C ALA A 793 33.05 7.13 23.65
N LYS A 794 31.96 7.51 24.33
CA LYS A 794 31.85 7.50 25.80
C LYS A 794 31.42 6.14 26.34
N LEU A 795 30.92 5.22 25.50
CA LEU A 795 30.37 3.91 25.87
C LEU A 795 31.43 2.80 25.77
N THR A 796 32.36 2.75 26.73
CA THR A 796 33.34 1.65 26.84
C THR A 796 32.83 0.55 27.77
N HIS A 797 33.34 -0.68 27.64
CA HIS A 797 32.97 -1.81 28.53
C HIS A 797 33.06 -1.45 30.02
N GLY A 798 34.20 -0.87 30.46
CA GLY A 798 34.38 -0.49 31.87
C GLY A 798 33.37 0.56 32.35
N ARG A 799 32.90 1.45 31.48
CA ARG A 799 31.91 2.47 31.82
C ARG A 799 30.49 1.91 31.87
N VAL A 800 30.13 1.05 30.92
CA VAL A 800 28.83 0.36 30.93
C VAL A 800 28.74 -0.57 32.15
N ASP A 801 29.82 -1.26 32.49
CA ASP A 801 29.91 -2.05 33.72
C ASP A 801 29.75 -1.19 34.97
N PHE A 802 30.34 0.00 35.01
CA PHE A 802 30.14 0.94 36.12
C PHE A 802 28.68 1.40 36.23
N VAL A 803 28.03 1.74 35.11
CA VAL A 803 26.61 2.09 35.06
C VAL A 803 25.74 0.94 35.59
N LYS A 804 26.05 -0.31 35.23
CA LYS A 804 25.35 -1.49 35.76
C LYS A 804 25.56 -1.68 37.26
N ARG A 805 26.75 -1.39 37.80
CA ARG A 805 27.00 -1.45 39.26
C ARG A 805 26.21 -0.37 40.01
N VAL A 806 26.15 0.85 39.46
CA VAL A 806 25.32 1.93 40.01
C VAL A 806 23.84 1.54 39.94
N GLY A 807 23.40 1.01 38.80
CA GLY A 807 22.06 0.44 38.61
C GLY A 807 21.74 -0.53 39.74
N ARG A 808 22.51 -1.62 39.87
CA ARG A 808 22.34 -2.65 40.92
C ARG A 808 22.23 -2.07 42.32
N TYR A 809 23.06 -1.08 42.67
CA TYR A 809 22.95 -0.42 43.97
C TYR A 809 21.57 0.25 44.17
N ILE A 810 21.07 0.97 43.17
CA ILE A 810 19.73 1.56 43.18
C ILE A 810 18.63 0.48 43.24
N GLU A 811 18.79 -0.64 42.53
CA GLU A 811 17.84 -1.76 42.57
C GLU A 811 17.70 -2.34 43.98
N TRP A 812 18.81 -2.53 44.67
CA TRP A 812 18.84 -3.11 46.01
C TRP A 812 18.19 -2.20 47.05
N GLU A 813 18.65 -0.95 47.12
CA GLU A 813 18.11 0.03 48.07
C GLU A 813 16.63 0.32 47.79
N GLY A 814 16.27 0.50 46.51
CA GLY A 814 14.89 0.71 46.08
C GLY A 814 13.98 -0.45 46.44
N MET A 815 14.42 -1.69 46.22
CA MET A 815 13.65 -2.88 46.55
C MET A 815 13.49 -3.07 48.07
N VAL A 816 14.54 -2.82 48.86
CA VAL A 816 14.47 -2.86 50.33
C VAL A 816 13.46 -1.84 50.85
N ALA A 817 13.57 -0.58 50.41
CA ALA A 817 12.66 0.48 50.81
C ALA A 817 11.19 0.16 50.43
N HIS A 818 10.98 -0.34 49.21
CA HIS A 818 9.67 -0.75 48.71
C HIS A 818 9.05 -1.87 49.57
N ASP A 819 9.82 -2.91 49.88
CA ASP A 819 9.32 -4.07 50.64
C ASP A 819 9.10 -3.74 52.11
N MET A 820 9.94 -2.90 52.70
CA MET A 820 9.75 -2.39 54.06
C MET A 820 8.47 -1.55 54.17
N ALA A 821 8.19 -0.68 53.21
CA ALA A 821 6.96 0.12 53.19
C ALA A 821 5.68 -0.73 53.03
N ARG A 822 5.81 -1.98 52.59
CA ARG A 822 4.69 -2.91 52.35
C ARG A 822 4.64 -4.09 53.31
N TYR A 823 5.60 -4.19 54.22
CA TYR A 823 5.82 -5.38 55.00
C TYR A 823 4.57 -5.79 55.80
N GLU A 824 3.84 -4.85 56.41
CA GLU A 824 2.63 -5.17 57.19
C GLU A 824 1.56 -5.87 56.34
N ARG A 825 1.37 -5.38 55.11
CA ARG A 825 0.42 -5.98 54.15
C ARG A 825 0.93 -7.32 53.63
N ALA A 826 2.22 -7.41 53.33
CA ALA A 826 2.85 -8.64 52.85
C ALA A 826 2.79 -9.75 53.91
N LEU A 827 3.02 -9.40 55.19
CA LEU A 827 2.91 -10.32 56.31
C LEU A 827 1.48 -10.84 56.47
N ALA A 828 0.48 -9.95 56.37
CA ALA A 828 -0.94 -10.35 56.43
C ALA A 828 -1.34 -11.28 55.26
N ALA A 829 -0.69 -11.15 54.11
CA ALA A 829 -0.91 -11.99 52.93
C ALA A 829 0.00 -13.23 52.86
N ALA A 830 0.88 -13.44 53.84
CA ALA A 830 1.94 -14.46 53.82
C ALA A 830 2.77 -14.43 52.51
N ASP A 831 3.07 -13.23 52.00
CA ASP A 831 3.81 -13.05 50.75
C ASP A 831 5.31 -13.25 50.97
N GLU A 832 5.78 -14.49 50.76
CA GLU A 832 7.21 -14.85 50.85
C GLU A 832 8.08 -14.22 49.76
N ARG A 833 7.48 -13.55 48.76
CA ARG A 833 8.22 -12.72 47.79
C ARG A 833 8.54 -11.33 48.33
N ASN A 834 8.12 -10.99 49.56
CA ASN A 834 8.61 -9.81 50.26
C ASN A 834 9.83 -10.20 51.10
N VAL A 835 10.96 -9.52 50.90
CA VAL A 835 12.24 -9.88 51.53
C VAL A 835 12.18 -9.82 53.06
N CYS A 836 11.43 -8.87 53.63
CA CYS A 836 11.29 -8.75 55.08
C CYS A 836 10.49 -9.91 55.67
N VAL A 837 9.42 -10.34 54.99
CA VAL A 837 8.60 -11.50 55.38
C VAL A 837 9.44 -12.77 55.31
N TRP A 838 10.14 -12.99 54.19
CA TRP A 838 11.02 -14.15 54.01
C TRP A 838 12.16 -14.19 55.05
N PHE A 839 12.81 -13.05 55.34
CA PHE A 839 13.88 -13.00 56.34
C PHE A 839 13.35 -13.32 57.75
N LYS A 840 12.15 -12.79 58.08
CA LYS A 840 11.48 -13.09 59.35
C LYS A 840 11.17 -14.57 59.48
N THR A 841 10.58 -15.18 58.45
CA THR A 841 10.17 -16.59 58.50
C THR A 841 11.36 -17.54 58.50
N THR A 842 12.43 -17.20 57.78
CA THR A 842 13.57 -18.10 57.58
C THR A 842 14.59 -18.06 58.72
N PHE A 843 15.01 -16.86 59.15
CA PHE A 843 16.14 -16.70 60.08
C PHE A 843 15.76 -16.20 61.46
N CYS A 844 14.60 -15.56 61.56
CA CYS A 844 14.15 -14.88 62.75
C CYS A 844 12.80 -15.43 63.25
N ALA A 845 12.45 -16.68 62.94
CA ALA A 845 11.12 -17.22 63.23
C ALA A 845 10.70 -17.06 64.71
N ALA A 846 11.65 -17.27 65.62
CA ALA A 846 11.44 -17.21 67.08
C ALA A 846 11.54 -15.80 67.71
N THR A 847 11.97 -14.77 66.97
CA THR A 847 12.08 -13.40 67.52
C THR A 847 10.80 -12.60 67.34
N ASN A 848 10.60 -11.55 68.13
CA ASN A 848 9.49 -10.62 67.87
C ASN A 848 9.76 -9.82 66.57
N MET A 849 8.72 -9.21 66.03
CA MET A 849 8.79 -8.55 64.71
C MET A 849 9.72 -7.33 64.68
N SER A 850 9.74 -6.55 65.76
CA SER A 850 10.59 -5.36 65.88
C SER A 850 12.07 -5.74 65.81
N ASP A 851 12.46 -6.79 66.54
CA ASP A 851 13.85 -7.25 66.61
C ASP A 851 14.31 -7.88 65.28
N ALA A 852 13.41 -8.59 64.59
CA ALA A 852 13.68 -9.14 63.26
C ALA A 852 13.88 -8.04 62.21
N LEU A 853 13.03 -7.01 62.21
CA LEU A 853 13.19 -5.86 61.31
C LEU A 853 14.44 -5.05 61.63
N GLN A 854 14.80 -4.88 62.90
CA GLN A 854 16.04 -4.20 63.29
C GLN A 854 17.28 -5.00 62.88
N THR A 855 17.21 -6.33 62.93
CA THR A 855 18.29 -7.21 62.45
C THR A 855 18.40 -7.18 60.93
N PHE A 856 17.27 -7.21 60.23
CA PHE A 856 17.22 -7.03 58.79
C PHE A 856 17.79 -5.68 58.35
N ARG A 857 17.37 -4.57 58.98
CA ARG A 857 17.88 -3.22 58.70
C ARG A 857 19.39 -3.12 58.87
N ARG A 858 19.94 -3.63 59.99
CA ARG A 858 21.39 -3.64 60.20
C ARG A 858 22.12 -4.42 59.11
N LEU A 859 21.55 -5.54 58.65
CA LEU A 859 22.13 -6.34 57.58
C LEU A 859 22.09 -5.61 56.23
N SER A 860 20.94 -5.04 55.87
CA SER A 860 20.76 -4.30 54.62
C SER A 860 21.62 -3.03 54.59
N GLU A 861 21.64 -2.25 55.68
CA GLU A 861 22.47 -1.03 55.82
C GLU A 861 23.96 -1.36 55.72
N ALA A 862 24.42 -2.44 56.36
CA ALA A 862 25.81 -2.87 56.25
C ALA A 862 26.20 -3.26 54.81
N HIS A 863 25.30 -3.93 54.08
CA HIS A 863 25.51 -4.26 52.67
C HIS A 863 25.51 -3.00 51.79
N ALA A 864 24.54 -2.11 51.98
CA ALA A 864 24.43 -0.85 51.27
C ALA A 864 25.66 0.03 51.47
N GLN A 865 26.16 0.15 52.69
CA GLN A 865 27.37 0.91 53.01
C GLN A 865 28.61 0.32 52.34
N ALA A 866 28.74 -1.00 52.30
CA ALA A 866 29.84 -1.68 51.61
C ALA A 866 29.78 -1.44 50.09
N ALA A 867 28.60 -1.56 49.48
CA ALA A 867 28.39 -1.31 48.05
C ALA A 867 28.63 0.16 47.68
N HIS A 868 28.16 1.11 48.50
CA HIS A 868 28.42 2.54 48.34
C HIS A 868 29.92 2.83 48.41
N THR A 869 30.61 2.33 49.44
CA THR A 869 32.07 2.51 49.59
C THR A 869 32.83 1.96 48.37
N ALA A 870 32.43 0.80 47.85
CA ALA A 870 33.04 0.21 46.65
C ALA A 870 32.77 1.02 45.37
N LEU A 871 31.59 1.60 45.20
CA LEU A 871 31.27 2.48 44.07
C LEU A 871 32.13 3.75 44.08
N PHE A 872 32.29 4.40 45.23
CA PHE A 872 33.07 5.63 45.37
C PHE A 872 34.58 5.38 45.28
N ALA A 873 35.08 4.23 45.74
CA ALA A 873 36.49 3.85 45.57
C ALA A 873 36.86 3.64 44.09
N ASN A 874 35.93 3.15 43.28
CA ASN A 874 36.12 2.90 41.85
C ASN A 874 35.72 4.10 40.96
N ALA A 875 35.43 5.27 41.55
CA ALA A 875 35.02 6.47 40.80
C ALA A 875 36.09 6.96 39.79
N ALA A 876 37.37 6.61 40.00
CA ALA A 876 38.45 6.92 39.07
C ALA A 876 38.35 6.15 37.73
N GLU A 877 37.56 5.07 37.66
CA GLU A 877 37.29 4.32 36.42
C GLU A 877 36.35 5.11 35.47
N ASP A 878 35.63 6.11 35.96
CA ASP A 878 34.79 7.04 35.19
C ASP A 878 35.53 8.37 34.89
N THR A 879 36.63 8.28 34.14
CA THR A 879 37.55 9.38 33.84
C THR A 879 36.94 10.62 33.17
N SER A 880 35.68 10.57 32.71
CA SER A 880 34.96 11.73 32.12
C SER A 880 33.63 12.06 32.81
N ALA A 881 33.38 11.54 34.02
CA ALA A 881 32.16 11.78 34.82
C ALA A 881 30.84 11.50 34.07
N LEU A 882 30.70 10.31 33.49
CA LEU A 882 29.46 9.83 32.85
C LEU A 882 28.32 9.68 33.88
N VAL A 883 28.64 9.26 35.11
CA VAL A 883 27.68 9.14 36.21
C VAL A 883 27.91 10.27 37.22
N HIS A 884 26.88 11.07 37.48
CA HIS A 884 26.95 12.11 38.51
C HIS A 884 26.79 11.51 39.91
N LEU A 885 27.88 10.99 40.50
CA LEU A 885 27.85 10.31 41.81
C LEU A 885 27.26 11.17 42.95
N ALA A 886 27.42 12.50 42.91
CA ALA A 886 26.78 13.38 43.89
C ALA A 886 25.24 13.47 43.75
N ALA A 887 24.68 13.11 42.59
CA ALA A 887 23.23 13.01 42.40
C ALA A 887 22.69 11.66 42.91
N LEU A 888 23.54 10.63 43.02
CA LEU A 888 23.15 9.31 43.51
C LEU A 888 22.64 9.39 44.96
N ASP A 889 23.33 10.10 45.85
CA ASP A 889 22.92 10.28 47.25
C ASP A 889 21.57 11.03 47.36
N ALA A 890 21.33 12.00 46.46
CA ALA A 890 20.06 12.72 46.39
C ALA A 890 18.91 11.82 45.91
N ILE A 891 19.17 10.94 44.93
CA ILE A 891 18.20 9.96 44.45
C ILE A 891 17.90 8.92 45.53
N MET A 892 18.91 8.43 46.27
CA MET A 892 18.67 7.53 47.41
C MET A 892 17.80 8.19 48.48
N SER A 893 18.11 9.45 48.81
CA SER A 893 17.29 10.24 49.76
C SER A 893 15.85 10.43 49.26
N PHE A 894 15.66 10.63 47.96
CA PHE A 894 14.34 10.73 47.33
C PHE A 894 13.57 9.41 47.38
N ILE A 895 14.21 8.27 47.08
CA ILE A 895 13.61 6.93 47.17
C ILE A 895 13.18 6.64 48.61
N HIS A 896 14.06 6.88 49.59
CA HIS A 896 13.74 6.70 51.00
C HIS A 896 12.58 7.60 51.43
N ALA A 897 12.61 8.90 51.09
CA ALA A 897 11.50 9.80 51.40
C ALA A 897 10.17 9.39 50.73
N HIS A 898 10.22 8.84 49.51
CA HIS A 898 9.04 8.36 48.79
C HIS A 898 8.37 7.17 49.51
N TYR A 899 9.16 6.30 50.14
CA TYR A 899 8.68 5.08 50.81
C TYR A 899 8.51 5.19 52.33
N ASP A 900 9.27 6.07 53.00
CA ASP A 900 9.18 6.34 54.45
C ASP A 900 8.08 7.32 54.82
N GLY A 901 7.56 8.09 53.86
CA GLY A 901 6.44 9.00 54.08
C GLY A 901 5.18 8.24 54.54
N LEU A 902 4.70 8.56 55.75
CA LEU A 902 3.52 8.01 56.47
C LEU A 902 2.16 8.14 55.73
N GLY A 903 2.11 8.23 54.41
CA GLY A 903 0.90 8.45 53.63
C GLY A 903 0.92 7.84 52.23
N ARG A 904 0.43 6.60 52.12
CA ARG A 904 -0.20 5.99 50.93
C ARG A 904 0.46 6.18 49.53
N LYS A 905 0.94 5.02 49.05
CA LYS A 905 0.70 4.39 47.73
C LYS A 905 1.58 4.82 46.53
N MET A 906 2.58 4.00 46.23
CA MET A 906 2.78 3.39 44.89
C MET A 906 3.40 1.98 45.02
N SER A 907 3.10 1.07 44.09
CA SER A 907 4.02 -0.04 43.75
C SER A 907 4.64 0.35 42.44
N PHE A 908 5.95 0.20 42.33
CA PHE A 908 6.54 -0.01 41.03
C PHE A 908 6.05 -1.34 40.45
#